data_AF-Q920P3-F1
#
_entry.id   AF-Q920P3-F1
#
_cell.length_a   1.000
_cell.length_b   1.000
_cell.length_c   1.000
_cell.angle_alpha   90.00
_cell.angle_beta   90.00
_cell.angle_gamma   90.00
#
_symmetry.space_group_name_H-M   'P 1'
#
loop_
_entity.id
_entity.type
_entity.pdbx_description
1 polymer ?
#
loop_
_entity_poly.entity_id
_entity_poly.type
_entity_poly.pdbx_seq_one_letter_code
_entity_poly.pdbx_strand_id
1 'polypeptide(L)'
;MNWRFVELLYFLFVWGRISVQPSRQEPAGTDQHVSKEFDWLISDRGPFHHSRSYLSFVERHRQGFTTRYKIYREFARWKVRNTAIERRDLVRHPVPLMPEFQRSIRLLGRRPTTQQFIDTIIKKYGTHLLISATLGGEEALTMYMDKSRLDRKSGNATQSVEALHQLASSYFVDRDGTMRRLHEIQISTGAIKVTETRTGPLGCNSYDNLDSVSSVLLQSTESKLHLQGLQIIFPQYLQEKFVQSALSYIMCNGEGEYVCQNSQCRCQCAEEFPQCNCPITDIQIMEFTLANMAKAWTEAYKDLENSDEFKSFMKRLPSNHFLTIGSIHQHWGNDWDLQSRYKLLQSATEAQRQKIQRTARKLFGLSVRCRHNPNHQLPRERTIQQWLARVQSLLYCNENGFWGTFLESQRSCVCHGSTTLCQRPIPCIIGGNNSCAMCSLANISLCGSCNKGYKLYRGRCEPQNVDSERSEQFISFETDLDFQDLELKYLLQKMDSRLYVHTTFISNEIRLDTFFDPRWRKRMSLTLKSNKNRMDFIHMVIGMSMRICQMRNSSLDPMFFVYVNPFSGSHSEGWNMPFGEFGYPRWEKIRLQNSQCYNWTLLLGNRWKTFFETVHIYLRSRTRLPTLRNETGQGPVDLSDPSKRQFYIKISDVQVFGYSLRFNADLLRSAVQQVNQSYTQGGQFYSSSSVMLLMLDIRDRINRLAPPVAPGKPQLDLFSCMLKHRLKLTNSEIIRVNHALDLYNTEILKQSDQMTAKLC
;
A
#
# COMPACT_ATOMS: atom_id res chain seq x y z
N MET A 1 45.59 -8.96 31.04
CA MET A 1 45.13 -10.28 31.54
C MET A 1 43.88 -10.67 30.77
N ASN A 2 43.89 -11.90 30.24
CA ASN A 2 43.13 -12.32 29.07
C ASN A 2 41.68 -12.67 29.45
N TRP A 3 40.70 -12.10 28.74
CA TRP A 3 39.24 -12.19 29.00
C TRP A 3 38.73 -13.64 29.16
N ARG A 4 39.41 -14.61 28.55
CA ARG A 4 39.12 -16.05 28.66
C ARG A 4 39.25 -16.61 30.08
N PHE A 5 40.03 -15.99 30.96
CA PHE A 5 40.19 -16.48 32.34
C PHE A 5 38.96 -16.14 33.21
N VAL A 6 38.24 -15.06 32.89
CA VAL A 6 37.06 -14.62 33.65
C VAL A 6 35.86 -15.54 33.36
N GLU A 7 35.65 -15.93 32.10
CA GLU A 7 34.57 -16.88 31.74
C GLU A 7 34.77 -18.26 32.39
N LEU A 8 36.02 -18.73 32.48
CA LEU A 8 36.33 -20.03 33.07
C LEU A 8 36.09 -20.05 34.59
N LEU A 9 36.44 -18.95 35.27
CA LEU A 9 36.11 -18.78 36.70
C LEU A 9 34.61 -18.67 36.95
N TYR A 10 33.88 -17.98 36.07
CA TYR A 10 32.42 -17.89 36.18
C TYR A 10 31.76 -19.26 36.00
N PHE A 11 32.22 -20.05 35.03
CA PHE A 11 31.71 -21.41 34.81
C PHE A 11 31.98 -22.34 36.01
N LEU A 12 33.16 -22.25 36.63
CA LEU A 12 33.47 -23.03 37.83
C LEU A 12 32.63 -22.59 39.04
N PHE A 13 32.32 -21.30 39.17
CA PHE A 13 31.47 -20.80 40.25
C PHE A 13 30.01 -21.24 40.10
N VAL A 14 29.48 -21.32 38.88
CA VAL A 14 28.13 -21.83 38.64
C VAL A 14 28.06 -23.35 38.90
N TRP A 15 29.10 -24.10 38.54
CA TRP A 15 29.13 -25.55 38.80
C TRP A 15 29.19 -25.88 40.29
N GLY A 16 29.94 -25.10 41.08
CA GLY A 16 30.06 -25.30 42.53
C GLY A 16 28.76 -25.12 43.32
N ARG A 17 27.78 -24.38 42.79
CA ARG A 17 26.48 -24.21 43.46
C ARG A 17 25.44 -25.29 43.14
N ILE A 18 25.76 -26.25 42.27
CA ILE A 18 24.84 -27.36 41.92
C ILE A 18 25.26 -28.67 42.61
N SER A 19 26.19 -28.63 43.57
CA SER A 19 26.44 -29.77 44.47
C SER A 19 25.29 -29.91 45.47
N VAL A 20 24.22 -30.56 45.00
CA VAL A 20 23.06 -31.02 45.77
C VAL A 20 23.54 -32.01 46.83
N GLN A 21 23.35 -31.66 48.11
CA GLN A 21 23.61 -32.53 49.24
C GLN A 21 22.69 -33.76 49.19
N PRO A 22 23.20 -34.97 49.48
CA PRO A 22 22.44 -36.20 49.37
C PRO A 22 21.47 -36.34 50.54
N SER A 23 20.19 -36.12 50.28
CA SER A 23 19.11 -36.37 51.23
C SER A 23 18.85 -37.88 51.38
N ARG A 24 19.09 -38.32 52.60
CA ARG A 24 18.87 -39.61 53.25
C ARG A 24 17.58 -40.36 52.84
N GLN A 25 17.79 -41.60 52.38
CA GLN A 25 17.00 -42.83 52.47
C GLN A 25 15.49 -42.76 52.80
N GLU A 26 14.68 -43.25 51.86
CA GLU A 26 13.50 -44.11 52.12
C GLU A 26 13.47 -45.28 51.10
N PRO A 27 12.91 -46.46 51.45
CA PRO A 27 13.21 -47.72 50.77
C PRO A 27 12.11 -48.23 49.82
N ALA A 28 12.57 -49.04 48.86
CA ALA A 28 11.87 -50.12 48.15
C ALA A 28 10.65 -49.78 47.25
N GLY A 29 10.93 -49.66 45.95
CA GLY A 29 9.96 -49.82 44.87
C GLY A 29 10.72 -50.08 43.57
N THR A 30 10.95 -51.35 43.27
CA THR A 30 11.61 -51.82 42.05
C THR A 30 10.73 -51.59 40.82
N ASP A 31 10.98 -50.50 40.10
CA ASP A 31 10.67 -50.41 38.67
C ASP A 31 11.85 -49.76 37.98
N GLN A 32 12.58 -50.56 37.20
CA GLN A 32 13.72 -50.15 36.39
C GLN A 32 13.23 -49.28 35.21
N HIS A 33 12.77 -48.07 35.50
CA HIS A 33 12.60 -47.03 34.48
C HIS A 33 13.90 -46.24 34.34
N VAL A 34 14.39 -46.14 33.11
CA VAL A 34 15.50 -45.27 32.71
C VAL A 34 15.31 -43.88 33.32
N SER A 35 16.39 -43.30 33.84
CA SER A 35 16.42 -41.96 34.44
C SER A 35 15.57 -40.97 33.62
N LYS A 36 14.59 -40.34 34.29
CA LYS A 36 13.72 -39.27 33.73
C LYS A 36 14.50 -38.12 33.06
N GLU A 37 15.80 -38.03 33.30
CA GLU A 37 16.70 -37.04 32.72
C GLU A 37 16.74 -37.04 31.19
N PHE A 38 16.44 -38.18 30.53
CA PHE A 38 16.46 -38.28 29.07
C PHE A 38 15.08 -38.27 28.39
N ASP A 39 13.98 -38.16 29.15
CA ASP A 39 12.62 -38.18 28.59
C ASP A 39 12.37 -37.06 27.58
N TRP A 40 13.07 -35.92 27.72
CA TRP A 40 12.93 -34.80 26.79
C TRP A 40 13.33 -35.16 25.35
N LEU A 41 14.25 -36.13 25.15
CA LEU A 41 14.71 -36.57 23.83
C LEU A 41 13.60 -37.22 22.99
N ILE A 42 12.65 -37.86 23.66
CA ILE A 42 11.53 -38.61 23.08
C ILE A 42 10.16 -37.98 23.33
N SER A 43 10.12 -36.89 24.10
CA SER A 43 8.93 -36.05 24.28
C SER A 43 8.38 -35.58 22.94
N ASP A 44 7.12 -35.16 22.87
CA ASP A 44 6.49 -34.70 21.61
C ASP A 44 7.26 -33.56 20.91
N ARG A 45 8.16 -32.88 21.63
CA ARG A 45 9.05 -31.82 21.12
C ARG A 45 10.52 -32.25 20.96
N GLY A 46 10.84 -33.47 21.36
CA GLY A 46 12.18 -34.04 21.30
C GLY A 46 12.60 -34.41 19.87
N PRO A 47 13.90 -34.35 19.56
CA PRO A 47 14.41 -34.57 18.20
C PRO A 47 14.11 -35.97 17.64
N PHE A 48 13.88 -36.96 18.50
CA PHE A 48 13.65 -38.34 18.08
C PHE A 48 12.18 -38.74 18.00
N HIS A 49 11.26 -37.89 18.46
CA HIS A 49 9.82 -38.22 18.50
C HIS A 49 9.24 -38.51 17.11
N HIS A 50 9.70 -37.77 16.10
CA HIS A 50 9.28 -37.98 14.70
C HIS A 50 10.16 -38.96 13.94
N SER A 51 11.15 -39.60 14.58
CA SER A 51 11.97 -40.60 13.90
C SER A 51 11.11 -41.83 13.61
N ARG A 52 11.19 -42.34 12.37
CA ARG A 52 10.43 -43.53 11.95
C ARG A 52 10.70 -44.74 12.86
N SER A 53 11.94 -44.89 13.32
CA SER A 53 12.33 -45.96 14.25
C SER A 53 11.63 -45.84 15.60
N TYR A 54 11.59 -44.64 16.20
CA TYR A 54 10.89 -44.41 17.47
C TYR A 54 9.38 -44.64 17.33
N LEU A 55 8.74 -44.04 16.32
CA LEU A 55 7.30 -44.24 16.08
C LEU A 55 6.96 -45.73 15.88
N SER A 56 7.80 -46.47 15.14
CA SER A 56 7.62 -47.92 14.97
C SER A 56 7.79 -48.70 16.28
N PHE A 57 8.67 -48.26 17.17
CA PHE A 57 8.89 -48.87 18.47
C PHE A 57 7.73 -48.57 19.41
N VAL A 58 7.27 -47.31 19.50
CA VAL A 58 6.11 -46.91 20.30
C VAL A 58 4.86 -47.66 19.89
N GLU A 59 4.62 -47.80 18.58
CA GLU A 59 3.49 -48.57 18.06
C GLU A 59 3.57 -50.05 18.45
N ARG A 60 4.76 -50.66 18.34
CA ARG A 60 4.98 -52.05 18.79
C ARG A 60 4.87 -52.20 20.31
N HIS A 61 5.31 -51.21 21.07
CA HIS A 61 5.16 -51.16 22.53
C HIS A 61 3.69 -51.08 22.93
N ARG A 62 2.88 -50.26 22.23
CA ARG A 62 1.41 -50.23 22.41
C ARG A 62 0.75 -51.56 22.07
N GLN A 63 1.31 -52.33 21.14
CA GLN A 63 0.86 -53.70 20.82
C GLN A 63 1.28 -54.75 21.87
N GLY A 64 2.00 -54.37 22.92
CA GLY A 64 2.42 -55.25 24.03
C GLY A 64 3.86 -55.76 23.92
N PHE A 65 4.59 -55.46 22.85
CA PHE A 65 5.98 -55.89 22.70
C PHE A 65 6.92 -54.98 23.50
N THR A 66 7.44 -55.48 24.62
CA THR A 66 8.30 -54.71 25.53
C THR A 66 9.78 -54.81 25.20
N THR A 67 10.20 -55.89 24.53
CA THR A 67 11.62 -56.19 24.31
C THR A 67 11.92 -56.30 22.82
N ARG A 68 12.98 -55.62 22.37
CA ARG A 68 13.50 -55.72 21.00
C ARG A 68 14.87 -56.40 21.03
N TYR A 69 14.98 -57.52 20.33
CA TYR A 69 16.23 -58.20 20.06
C TYR A 69 16.62 -58.00 18.61
N LYS A 70 17.85 -57.58 18.33
CA LYS A 70 18.39 -57.47 16.97
C LYS A 70 19.73 -58.17 16.94
N ILE A 71 19.82 -59.22 16.13
CA ILE A 71 21.11 -59.82 15.76
C ILE A 71 21.39 -59.43 14.32
N TYR A 72 22.60 -58.96 14.05
CA TYR A 72 23.01 -58.53 12.72
C TYR A 72 24.43 -58.96 12.43
N ARG A 73 24.72 -59.20 11.16
CA ARG A 73 26.07 -59.37 10.65
C ARG A 73 26.29 -58.38 9.53
N GLU A 74 27.45 -57.75 9.58
CA GLU A 74 27.92 -56.87 8.53
C GLU A 74 28.83 -57.67 7.60
N PHE A 75 28.66 -57.48 6.30
CA PHE A 75 29.50 -58.13 5.30
C PHE A 75 30.55 -57.15 4.79
N ALA A 76 31.81 -57.58 4.85
CA ALA A 76 32.91 -56.81 4.34
C ALA A 76 32.90 -56.75 2.80
N ARG A 77 32.96 -55.53 2.28
CA ARG A 77 33.52 -55.12 0.97
C ARG A 77 33.20 -56.06 -0.21
N TRP A 78 31.96 -56.05 -0.68
CA TRP A 78 31.62 -56.68 -1.95
C TRP A 78 32.29 -55.93 -3.10
N LYS A 79 33.09 -56.65 -3.89
CA LYS A 79 33.76 -56.15 -5.08
C LYS A 79 32.87 -56.41 -6.29
N VAL A 80 32.00 -55.45 -6.59
CA VAL A 80 31.07 -55.52 -7.72
C VAL A 80 31.84 -55.56 -9.04
N ARG A 81 31.41 -56.43 -9.96
CA ARG A 81 31.97 -56.52 -11.32
C ARG A 81 31.12 -55.68 -12.27
N ASN A 82 31.79 -55.08 -13.26
CA ASN A 82 31.11 -54.34 -14.31
C ASN A 82 30.61 -55.30 -15.40
N THR A 83 29.44 -55.04 -15.97
CA THR A 83 28.86 -55.80 -17.08
C THR A 83 29.49 -55.48 -18.45
N ALA A 84 30.20 -54.36 -18.60
CA ALA A 84 30.82 -53.95 -19.85
C ALA A 84 32.28 -54.41 -20.02
N ILE A 85 33.00 -54.67 -18.91
CA ILE A 85 34.46 -54.92 -18.91
C ILE A 85 34.81 -56.23 -18.19
N GLU A 86 35.64 -57.05 -18.83
CA GLU A 86 36.36 -58.15 -18.21
C GLU A 86 37.58 -57.63 -17.44
N ARG A 87 37.73 -58.05 -16.19
CA ARG A 87 38.74 -57.49 -15.29
C ARG A 87 40.15 -58.02 -15.60
N ARG A 88 41.06 -57.17 -16.09
CA ARG A 88 42.54 -57.23 -15.92
C ARG A 88 43.11 -55.80 -16.01
N ASP A 89 44.23 -55.55 -15.33
CA ASP A 89 44.78 -54.22 -15.02
C ASP A 89 44.67 -53.17 -16.14
N LEU A 90 43.86 -52.14 -15.90
CA LEU A 90 43.56 -51.01 -16.79
C LEU A 90 44.80 -50.19 -17.20
N VAL A 91 45.97 -50.48 -16.63
CA VAL A 91 47.16 -49.66 -16.78
C VAL A 91 47.92 -49.96 -18.08
N ARG A 92 47.74 -51.11 -18.75
CA ARG A 92 48.58 -51.47 -19.92
C ARG A 92 47.94 -52.14 -21.13
N HIS A 93 46.68 -52.58 -21.12
CA HIS A 93 46.13 -53.32 -22.25
C HIS A 93 44.72 -52.82 -22.63
N PRO A 94 44.36 -52.81 -23.94
CA PRO A 94 43.03 -52.43 -24.39
C PRO A 94 42.02 -53.32 -23.68
N VAL A 95 41.18 -52.68 -22.89
CA VAL A 95 40.18 -53.25 -22.00
C VAL A 95 39.43 -54.40 -22.70
N PRO A 96 39.53 -55.67 -22.22
CA PRO A 96 38.75 -56.75 -22.79
C PRO A 96 37.28 -56.49 -22.46
N LEU A 97 36.55 -55.98 -23.44
CA LEU A 97 35.11 -55.74 -23.34
C LEU A 97 34.38 -57.08 -23.31
N MET A 98 33.35 -57.19 -22.48
CA MET A 98 32.51 -58.39 -22.45
C MET A 98 31.95 -58.70 -23.84
N PRO A 99 31.91 -59.97 -24.29
CA PRO A 99 31.45 -60.34 -25.64
C PRO A 99 30.05 -59.81 -25.97
N GLU A 100 29.15 -59.73 -24.98
CA GLU A 100 27.83 -59.11 -25.15
C GLU A 100 27.90 -57.61 -25.40
N PHE A 101 28.72 -56.90 -24.63
CA PHE A 101 28.90 -55.47 -24.78
C PHE A 101 29.54 -55.14 -26.14
N GLN A 102 30.52 -55.93 -26.56
CA GLN A 102 31.10 -55.83 -27.91
C GLN A 102 30.03 -56.02 -29.00
N ARG A 103 29.14 -57.01 -28.85
CA ARG A 103 28.02 -57.21 -29.79
C ARG A 103 27.08 -56.00 -29.80
N SER A 104 26.71 -55.46 -28.63
CA SER A 104 25.90 -54.25 -28.51
C SER A 104 26.55 -53.05 -29.20
N ILE A 105 27.87 -52.84 -29.04
CA ILE A 105 28.59 -51.77 -29.75
C ILE A 105 28.55 -51.97 -31.26
N ARG A 106 28.77 -53.21 -31.74
CA ARG A 106 28.72 -53.52 -33.18
C ARG A 106 27.34 -53.27 -33.79
N LEU A 107 26.27 -53.51 -33.04
CA LEU A 107 24.88 -53.28 -33.48
C LEU A 107 24.54 -51.80 -33.68
N LEU A 108 25.25 -50.86 -33.04
CA LEU A 108 25.03 -49.41 -33.23
C LEU A 108 25.39 -48.93 -34.64
N GLY A 109 26.26 -49.65 -35.36
CA GLY A 109 26.78 -49.22 -36.65
C GLY A 109 27.63 -47.95 -36.59
N ARG A 110 27.76 -47.26 -37.74
CA ARG A 110 28.65 -46.08 -37.86
C ARG A 110 28.00 -44.76 -37.43
N ARG A 111 26.67 -44.64 -37.54
CA ARG A 111 25.92 -43.41 -37.25
C ARG A 111 24.64 -43.74 -36.47
N PRO A 112 24.76 -44.18 -35.21
CA PRO A 112 23.60 -44.49 -34.39
C PRO A 112 22.76 -43.25 -34.09
N THR A 113 21.44 -43.45 -34.05
CA THR A 113 20.50 -42.43 -33.56
C THR A 113 20.56 -42.34 -32.03
N THR A 114 20.02 -41.26 -31.49
CA THR A 114 19.89 -41.08 -30.03
C THR A 114 19.15 -42.25 -29.39
N GLN A 115 18.02 -42.65 -29.98
CA GLN A 115 17.21 -43.77 -29.50
C GLN A 115 17.94 -45.11 -29.53
N GLN A 116 18.71 -45.39 -30.59
CA GLN A 116 19.50 -46.61 -30.70
C GLN A 116 20.55 -46.71 -29.58
N PHE A 117 21.21 -45.62 -29.22
CA PHE A 117 22.12 -45.58 -28.08
C PHE A 117 21.38 -45.83 -26.75
N ILE A 118 20.21 -45.20 -26.59
CA ILE A 118 19.39 -45.35 -25.39
C ILE A 118 18.99 -46.81 -25.18
N ASP A 119 18.43 -47.44 -26.21
CA ASP A 119 17.88 -48.79 -26.11
C ASP A 119 18.97 -49.88 -26.08
N THR A 120 20.02 -49.72 -26.87
CA THR A 120 21.06 -50.77 -27.01
C THR A 120 22.11 -50.72 -25.91
N ILE A 121 22.46 -49.50 -25.47
CA ILE A 121 23.56 -49.29 -24.52
C ILE A 121 23.05 -48.78 -23.18
N ILE A 122 22.40 -47.60 -23.15
CA ILE A 122 22.18 -46.87 -21.89
C ILE A 122 21.21 -47.61 -20.99
N LYS A 123 20.09 -48.13 -21.51
CA LYS A 123 19.13 -48.92 -20.73
C LYS A 123 19.73 -50.23 -20.20
N LYS A 124 20.61 -50.88 -20.97
CA LYS A 124 21.18 -52.20 -20.59
C LYS A 124 22.41 -52.10 -19.67
N TYR A 125 23.28 -51.11 -19.89
CA TYR A 125 24.58 -51.01 -19.21
C TYR A 125 24.74 -49.73 -18.38
N GLY A 126 23.82 -48.79 -18.48
CA GLY A 126 23.90 -47.48 -17.82
C GLY A 126 24.80 -46.48 -18.55
N THR A 127 25.01 -45.33 -17.92
CA THR A 127 25.84 -44.24 -18.46
C THR A 127 27.29 -44.28 -17.97
N HIS A 128 27.55 -45.07 -16.92
CA HIS A 128 28.85 -45.13 -16.25
C HIS A 128 29.32 -46.55 -16.07
N LEU A 129 30.63 -46.71 -16.20
CA LEU A 129 31.38 -47.87 -15.83
C LEU A 129 31.80 -47.80 -14.34
N LEU A 130 31.41 -48.78 -13.56
CA LEU A 130 32.02 -49.14 -12.28
C LEU A 130 33.48 -49.62 -12.44
N ILE A 131 34.45 -48.78 -12.07
CA ILE A 131 35.88 -49.16 -12.02
C ILE A 131 36.14 -49.98 -10.75
N SER A 132 35.69 -49.44 -9.62
CA SER A 132 35.80 -50.11 -8.33
C SER A 132 34.58 -49.77 -7.48
N ALA A 133 34.13 -50.75 -6.71
CA ALA A 133 33.06 -50.59 -5.75
C ALA A 133 33.44 -51.37 -4.52
N THR A 134 33.29 -50.72 -3.38
CA THR A 134 33.28 -51.35 -2.09
C THR A 134 31.87 -51.14 -1.57
N LEU A 135 31.06 -52.19 -1.54
CA LEU A 135 29.73 -52.11 -0.94
C LEU A 135 29.73 -52.88 0.38
N GLY A 136 29.31 -52.20 1.44
CA GLY A 136 28.89 -52.86 2.66
C GLY A 136 27.49 -53.44 2.51
N GLY A 137 27.14 -54.38 3.37
CA GLY A 137 25.79 -54.89 3.51
C GLY A 137 25.55 -55.35 4.94
N GLU A 138 24.30 -55.32 5.37
CA GLU A 138 23.87 -55.81 6.67
C GLU A 138 22.74 -56.80 6.47
N GLU A 139 22.89 -57.99 7.05
CA GLU A 139 21.78 -58.93 7.25
C GLU A 139 21.45 -58.94 8.73
N ALA A 140 20.19 -58.65 9.05
CA ALA A 140 19.74 -58.57 10.42
C ALA A 140 18.39 -59.26 10.61
N LEU A 141 18.29 -59.96 11.74
CA LEU A 141 17.05 -60.49 12.28
C LEU A 141 16.65 -59.64 13.48
N THR A 142 15.52 -58.95 13.36
CA THR A 142 14.92 -58.19 14.46
C THR A 142 13.68 -58.91 14.97
N MET A 143 13.63 -59.18 16.26
CA MET A 143 12.48 -59.77 16.94
C MET A 143 11.96 -58.82 18.01
N TYR A 144 10.64 -58.66 18.06
CA TYR A 144 9.93 -57.95 19.11
C TYR A 144 9.20 -58.97 19.96
N MET A 145 9.34 -58.91 21.27
CA MET A 145 8.87 -59.93 22.20
C MET A 145 7.97 -59.29 23.26
N ASP A 146 6.80 -59.88 23.46
CA ASP A 146 5.91 -59.63 24.59
C ASP A 146 6.23 -60.68 25.66
N LYS A 147 6.99 -60.26 26.67
CA LYS A 147 7.40 -61.11 27.79
C LYS A 147 6.18 -61.74 28.49
N SER A 148 5.10 -60.99 28.68
CA SER A 148 3.91 -61.45 29.40
C SER A 148 3.19 -62.60 28.69
N ARG A 149 3.20 -62.63 27.36
CA ARG A 149 2.60 -63.70 26.55
C ARG A 149 3.49 -64.93 26.45
N LEU A 150 4.80 -64.77 26.50
CA LEU A 150 5.76 -65.87 26.59
C LEU A 150 5.64 -66.59 27.95
N ASP A 151 5.40 -65.83 29.01
CA ASP A 151 5.30 -66.33 30.39
C ASP A 151 4.06 -67.22 30.62
N ARG A 152 2.94 -66.96 29.93
CA ARG A 152 1.66 -67.66 30.19
C ARG A 152 1.60 -69.12 29.74
N LYS A 153 2.47 -69.58 28.82
CA LYS A 153 2.44 -70.96 28.29
C LYS A 153 3.62 -71.84 28.74
N SER A 154 4.72 -71.24 29.18
CA SER A 154 5.90 -71.95 29.68
C SER A 154 6.06 -71.63 31.15
N GLY A 155 5.80 -72.60 32.04
CA GLY A 155 6.04 -72.45 33.48
C GLY A 155 7.48 -72.06 33.85
N ASN A 156 8.40 -72.08 32.88
CA ASN A 156 9.75 -71.51 32.97
C ASN A 156 9.94 -70.40 31.91
N ALA A 157 9.66 -69.16 32.28
CA ALA A 157 9.85 -67.96 31.45
C ALA A 157 11.28 -67.78 30.94
N THR A 158 12.27 -68.07 31.79
CA THR A 158 13.70 -67.93 31.47
C THR A 158 14.12 -68.89 30.36
N GLN A 159 13.61 -70.13 30.39
CA GLN A 159 13.92 -71.15 29.38
C GLN A 159 13.32 -70.81 28.01
N SER A 160 12.13 -70.20 27.94
CA SER A 160 11.50 -69.87 26.66
C SER A 160 12.20 -68.70 25.95
N VAL A 161 12.61 -67.69 26.71
CA VAL A 161 13.40 -66.56 26.20
C VAL A 161 14.80 -67.03 25.79
N GLU A 162 15.45 -67.87 26.60
CA GLU A 162 16.75 -68.44 26.28
C GLU A 162 16.69 -69.35 25.04
N ALA A 163 15.66 -70.19 24.90
CA ALA A 163 15.43 -70.99 23.70
C ALA A 163 15.18 -70.12 22.45
N LEU A 164 14.49 -68.99 22.60
CA LEU A 164 14.32 -68.02 21.52
C LEU A 164 15.63 -67.33 21.15
N HIS A 165 16.48 -67.01 22.13
CA HIS A 165 17.82 -66.48 21.87
C HIS A 165 18.71 -67.51 21.17
N GLN A 166 18.67 -68.78 21.60
CA GLN A 166 19.38 -69.88 20.94
C GLN A 166 18.89 -70.06 19.50
N LEU A 167 17.58 -70.06 19.28
CA LEU A 167 16.99 -70.11 17.94
C LEU A 167 17.39 -68.89 17.10
N ALA A 168 17.38 -67.69 17.65
CA ALA A 168 17.84 -66.51 16.92
C ALA A 168 19.34 -66.54 16.63
N SER A 169 20.15 -67.17 17.48
CA SER A 169 21.58 -67.34 17.25
C SER A 169 21.89 -68.30 16.09
N SER A 170 21.01 -69.28 15.82
CA SER A 170 21.16 -70.19 14.68
C SER A 170 20.80 -69.55 13.34
N TYR A 171 20.23 -68.34 13.33
CA TYR A 171 19.79 -67.66 12.11
C TYR A 171 20.86 -67.54 11.03
N PHE A 172 22.11 -67.25 11.40
CA PHE A 172 23.20 -67.12 10.42
C PHE A 172 23.80 -68.45 9.94
N VAL A 173 23.45 -69.55 10.61
CA VAL A 173 23.89 -70.91 10.29
C VAL A 173 22.84 -71.64 9.45
N ASP A 174 21.57 -71.61 9.91
CA ASP A 174 20.41 -72.17 9.23
C ASP A 174 19.28 -71.14 9.19
N ARG A 175 19.28 -70.31 8.15
CA ARG A 175 18.28 -69.25 8.00
C ARG A 175 16.88 -69.80 7.83
N ASP A 176 16.70 -70.70 6.85
CA ASP A 176 15.37 -71.12 6.43
C ASP A 176 14.69 -71.94 7.52
N GLY A 177 15.43 -72.81 8.22
CA GLY A 177 14.93 -73.52 9.40
C GLY A 177 14.61 -72.57 10.55
N THR A 178 15.51 -71.64 10.86
CA THR A 178 15.30 -70.66 11.95
C THR A 178 14.08 -69.76 11.68
N MET A 179 13.96 -69.19 10.48
CA MET A 179 12.85 -68.31 10.12
C MET A 179 11.52 -69.06 10.09
N ARG A 180 11.49 -70.29 9.57
CA ARG A 180 10.29 -71.13 9.63
C ARG A 180 9.85 -71.36 11.07
N ARG A 181 10.79 -71.71 11.96
CA ARG A 181 10.49 -71.96 13.37
C ARG A 181 10.06 -70.69 14.11
N LEU A 182 10.68 -69.55 13.83
CA LEU A 182 10.29 -68.26 14.38
C LEU A 182 8.89 -67.84 13.91
N HIS A 183 8.56 -68.07 12.65
CA HIS A 183 7.21 -67.80 12.14
C HIS A 183 6.16 -68.74 12.75
N GLU A 184 6.49 -70.02 12.96
CA GLU A 184 5.63 -70.94 13.71
C GLU A 184 5.37 -70.44 15.14
N ILE A 185 6.39 -69.94 15.84
CA ILE A 185 6.24 -69.37 17.20
C ILE A 185 5.42 -68.07 17.14
N GLN A 186 5.68 -67.19 16.17
CA GLN A 186 4.91 -65.97 15.96
C GLN A 186 3.42 -66.27 15.75
N ILE A 187 3.08 -67.26 14.92
CA ILE A 187 1.69 -67.64 14.61
C ILE A 187 1.04 -68.35 15.81
N SER A 188 1.75 -69.26 16.47
CA SER A 188 1.18 -70.09 17.55
C SER A 188 1.05 -69.39 18.90
N THR A 189 1.95 -68.44 19.20
CA THR A 189 1.96 -67.72 20.48
C THR A 189 1.45 -66.29 20.35
N GLY A 190 1.62 -65.66 19.17
CA GLY A 190 1.45 -64.22 19.00
C GLY A 190 2.38 -63.39 19.90
N ALA A 191 3.36 -64.00 20.55
CA ALA A 191 4.19 -63.36 21.57
C ALA A 191 5.48 -62.76 20.98
N ILE A 192 5.84 -63.16 19.75
CA ILE A 192 6.95 -62.60 19.02
C ILE A 192 6.51 -62.04 17.67
N LYS A 193 7.19 -60.99 17.21
CA LYS A 193 7.06 -60.43 15.87
C LYS A 193 8.44 -60.32 15.24
N VAL A 194 8.65 -61.05 14.15
CA VAL A 194 9.95 -61.22 13.53
C VAL A 194 10.02 -60.43 12.23
N THR A 195 11.17 -59.81 11.98
CA THR A 195 11.44 -59.04 10.78
C THR A 195 12.89 -59.30 10.36
N GLU A 196 13.05 -59.91 9.19
CA GLU A 196 14.34 -60.04 8.52
C GLU A 196 14.56 -58.78 7.65
N THR A 197 15.75 -58.19 7.75
CA THR A 197 16.18 -57.08 6.90
C THR A 197 17.51 -57.42 6.26
N ARG A 198 17.59 -57.30 4.94
CA ARG A 198 18.83 -57.45 4.16
C ARG A 198 19.07 -56.17 3.39
N THR A 199 20.26 -55.61 3.58
CA THR A 199 20.71 -54.40 2.91
C THR A 199 22.01 -54.66 2.17
N GLY A 200 22.24 -53.91 1.09
CA GLY A 200 23.36 -54.17 0.20
C GLY A 200 23.07 -55.29 -0.82
N PRO A 201 24.11 -55.89 -1.42
CA PRO A 201 23.97 -56.87 -2.51
C PRO A 201 23.10 -58.09 -2.17
N LEU A 202 23.01 -58.45 -0.89
CA LEU A 202 22.22 -59.60 -0.42
C LEU A 202 20.70 -59.40 -0.54
N GLY A 203 20.24 -58.15 -0.64
CA GLY A 203 18.83 -57.86 -0.91
C GLY A 203 18.41 -58.16 -2.37
N CYS A 204 19.37 -58.36 -3.28
CA CYS A 204 19.12 -58.51 -4.71
C CYS A 204 18.86 -59.95 -5.17
N ASN A 205 18.66 -60.91 -4.25
CA ASN A 205 18.64 -62.34 -4.58
C ASN A 205 17.36 -62.85 -5.26
N SER A 206 16.35 -62.01 -5.51
CA SER A 206 15.22 -62.38 -6.37
C SER A 206 15.03 -61.30 -7.43
N TYR A 207 15.39 -61.64 -8.67
CA TYR A 207 15.14 -60.81 -9.85
C TYR A 207 13.63 -60.63 -10.12
N ASP A 208 12.78 -61.53 -9.60
CA ASP A 208 11.35 -61.57 -9.93
C ASP A 208 10.53 -60.44 -9.28
N ASN A 209 11.13 -59.64 -8.40
CA ASN A 209 10.40 -58.60 -7.69
C ASN A 209 11.23 -57.33 -7.47
N LEU A 210 11.94 -56.88 -8.51
CA LEU A 210 12.75 -55.66 -8.53
C LEU A 210 12.05 -54.41 -7.99
N ASP A 211 10.72 -54.30 -8.14
CA ASP A 211 9.94 -53.18 -7.59
C ASP A 211 9.93 -53.15 -6.04
N SER A 212 10.19 -54.28 -5.40
CA SER A 212 10.31 -54.41 -3.94
C SER A 212 11.75 -54.46 -3.44
N VAL A 213 12.72 -54.68 -4.33
CA VAL A 213 14.14 -54.68 -3.99
C VAL A 213 14.56 -53.24 -3.77
N SER A 214 14.57 -52.83 -2.51
CA SER A 214 15.12 -51.56 -2.08
C SER A 214 16.44 -51.32 -2.80
N SER A 215 16.48 -50.29 -3.65
CA SER A 215 17.70 -49.76 -4.23
C SER A 215 18.83 -49.86 -3.20
N VAL A 216 20.02 -50.35 -3.59
CA VAL A 216 21.18 -50.40 -2.69
C VAL A 216 21.49 -48.97 -2.29
N LEU A 217 20.89 -48.51 -1.19
CA LEU A 217 21.11 -47.18 -0.66
C LEU A 217 22.57 -47.17 -0.20
N LEU A 218 23.42 -46.47 -0.97
CA LEU A 218 24.81 -46.18 -0.64
C LEU A 218 24.92 -45.21 0.55
N GLN A 219 24.00 -45.29 1.52
CA GLN A 219 23.99 -44.44 2.71
C GLN A 219 25.05 -44.87 3.72
N SER A 220 25.56 -46.11 3.64
CA SER A 220 26.64 -46.54 4.52
C SER A 220 27.93 -45.78 4.21
N THR A 221 28.56 -45.21 5.24
CA THR A 221 29.86 -44.52 5.16
C THR A 221 30.98 -45.42 4.64
N GLU A 222 30.79 -46.74 4.66
CA GLU A 222 31.75 -47.70 4.14
C GLU A 222 31.64 -47.93 2.63
N SER A 223 30.52 -47.52 2.03
CA SER A 223 30.28 -47.74 0.60
C SER A 223 31.01 -46.71 -0.24
N LYS A 224 32.00 -47.15 -1.03
CA LYS A 224 32.77 -46.29 -1.96
C LYS A 224 32.59 -46.78 -3.39
N LEU A 225 32.07 -45.91 -4.25
CA LEU A 225 31.96 -46.16 -5.68
C LEU A 225 32.94 -45.29 -6.45
N HIS A 226 33.72 -45.91 -7.34
CA HIS A 226 34.51 -45.22 -8.34
C HIS A 226 33.92 -45.52 -9.71
N LEU A 227 33.32 -44.48 -10.30
CA LEU A 227 32.65 -44.53 -11.60
C LEU A 227 33.48 -43.77 -12.64
N GLN A 228 33.49 -44.29 -13.86
CA GLN A 228 33.99 -43.60 -15.06
C GLN A 228 32.85 -43.52 -16.06
N GLY A 229 32.77 -42.44 -16.82
CA GLY A 229 31.76 -42.36 -17.86
C GLY A 229 32.02 -43.41 -18.96
N LEU A 230 30.97 -44.11 -19.39
CA LEU A 230 31.08 -45.17 -20.40
C LEU A 230 31.54 -44.62 -21.76
N GLN A 231 31.42 -43.31 -21.98
CA GLN A 231 31.93 -42.63 -23.19
C GLN A 231 33.38 -42.96 -23.50
N ILE A 232 34.23 -43.21 -22.49
CA ILE A 232 35.66 -43.45 -22.72
C ILE A 232 35.94 -44.74 -23.51
N ILE A 233 35.01 -45.69 -23.49
CA ILE A 233 35.14 -46.97 -24.22
C ILE A 233 34.77 -46.80 -25.69
N PHE A 234 33.94 -45.80 -26.01
CA PHE A 234 33.50 -45.57 -27.37
C PHE A 234 34.60 -44.87 -28.19
N PRO A 235 34.70 -45.20 -29.49
CA PRO A 235 35.52 -44.44 -30.43
C PRO A 235 35.22 -42.94 -30.35
N GLN A 236 36.24 -42.09 -30.55
CA GLN A 236 36.15 -40.64 -30.35
C GLN A 236 34.94 -40.00 -31.07
N TYR A 237 34.63 -40.44 -32.29
CA TYR A 237 33.51 -39.93 -33.08
C TYR A 237 32.11 -40.30 -32.54
N LEU A 238 32.01 -41.26 -31.62
CA LEU A 238 30.76 -41.66 -30.96
C LEU A 238 30.61 -41.08 -29.55
N GLN A 239 31.68 -40.58 -28.93
CA GLN A 239 31.66 -40.15 -27.53
C GLN A 239 30.67 -39.00 -27.30
N GLU A 240 30.69 -38.00 -28.19
CA GLU A 240 29.77 -36.87 -28.11
C GLU A 240 28.31 -37.32 -28.29
N LYS A 241 28.06 -38.22 -29.25
CA LYS A 241 26.71 -38.76 -29.49
C LYS A 241 26.21 -39.58 -28.31
N PHE A 242 27.09 -40.36 -27.68
CA PHE A 242 26.77 -41.08 -26.44
C PHE A 242 26.42 -40.11 -25.31
N VAL A 243 27.21 -39.06 -25.10
CA VAL A 243 26.95 -38.04 -24.07
C VAL A 243 25.61 -37.35 -24.33
N GLN A 244 25.34 -36.96 -25.57
CA GLN A 244 24.04 -36.40 -25.96
C GLN A 244 22.90 -37.38 -25.64
N SER A 245 23.05 -38.66 -25.99
CA SER A 245 22.03 -39.68 -25.75
C SER A 245 21.82 -39.99 -24.27
N ALA A 246 22.89 -39.98 -23.48
CA ALA A 246 22.85 -40.13 -22.03
C ALA A 246 22.13 -38.95 -21.37
N LEU A 247 22.40 -37.72 -21.82
CA LEU A 247 21.69 -36.53 -21.35
C LEU A 247 20.22 -36.56 -21.77
N SER A 248 19.89 -36.99 -22.98
CA SER A 248 18.51 -37.21 -23.42
C SER A 248 17.78 -38.23 -22.56
N TYR A 249 18.43 -39.35 -22.24
CA TYR A 249 17.85 -40.38 -21.36
C TYR A 249 17.58 -39.84 -19.95
N ILE A 250 18.56 -39.16 -19.35
CA ILE A 250 18.47 -38.68 -17.96
C ILE A 250 17.53 -37.47 -17.84
N MET A 251 17.65 -36.50 -18.75
CA MET A 251 16.98 -35.20 -18.64
C MET A 251 15.62 -35.17 -19.34
N CYS A 252 15.39 -36.04 -20.32
CA CYS A 252 14.15 -36.10 -21.12
C CYS A 252 13.42 -37.43 -20.97
N ASN A 253 13.78 -38.22 -19.96
CA ASN A 253 13.27 -39.58 -19.72
C ASN A 253 13.43 -40.55 -20.92
N GLY A 254 14.35 -40.24 -21.83
CA GLY A 254 14.54 -40.99 -23.09
C GLY A 254 13.49 -40.72 -24.17
N GLU A 255 12.49 -39.88 -23.92
CA GLU A 255 11.37 -39.58 -24.84
C GLU A 255 11.58 -38.27 -25.61
N GLY A 256 12.83 -37.96 -25.95
CA GLY A 256 13.21 -36.74 -26.64
C GLY A 256 14.71 -36.51 -26.69
N GLU A 257 15.13 -35.41 -27.30
CA GLU A 257 16.54 -35.03 -27.40
C GLU A 257 16.89 -33.85 -26.50
N TYR A 258 17.96 -33.98 -25.72
CA TYR A 258 18.49 -32.87 -24.93
C TYR A 258 19.33 -31.95 -25.83
N VAL A 259 18.85 -30.71 -26.00
CA VAL A 259 19.46 -29.72 -26.89
C VAL A 259 19.77 -28.45 -26.12
N CYS A 260 21.02 -28.00 -26.21
CA CYS A 260 21.51 -26.75 -25.63
C CYS A 260 21.81 -25.73 -26.73
N GLN A 261 21.17 -24.57 -26.66
CA GLN A 261 21.43 -23.43 -27.55
C GLN A 261 21.60 -22.17 -26.69
N ASN A 262 22.67 -21.41 -26.90
CA ASN A 262 22.91 -20.12 -26.20
C ASN A 262 22.81 -20.22 -24.66
N SER A 263 23.40 -21.24 -24.05
CA SER A 263 23.32 -21.53 -22.59
C SER A 263 21.92 -21.89 -22.06
N GLN A 264 20.94 -22.07 -22.94
CA GLN A 264 19.62 -22.60 -22.58
C GLN A 264 19.50 -24.03 -23.08
N CYS A 265 19.38 -24.97 -22.14
CA CYS A 265 19.17 -26.37 -22.46
C CYS A 265 17.72 -26.76 -22.20
N ARG A 266 17.12 -27.47 -23.16
CA ARG A 266 15.76 -27.97 -23.08
C ARG A 266 15.67 -29.36 -23.69
N CYS A 267 14.61 -30.07 -23.34
CA CYS A 267 14.26 -31.29 -24.03
C CYS A 267 13.39 -30.96 -25.23
N GLN A 268 13.85 -31.33 -26.42
CA GLN A 268 13.01 -31.45 -27.59
C GLN A 268 12.28 -32.78 -27.50
N CYS A 269 11.10 -32.75 -26.89
CA CYS A 269 10.28 -33.94 -26.72
C CYS A 269 9.77 -34.48 -28.06
N ALA A 270 9.64 -35.80 -28.16
CA ALA A 270 8.94 -36.44 -29.25
C ALA A 270 7.45 -36.01 -29.26
N GLU A 271 6.80 -36.06 -30.43
CA GLU A 271 5.40 -35.65 -30.57
C GLU A 271 4.44 -36.48 -29.70
N GLU A 272 4.77 -37.76 -29.49
CA GLU A 272 4.03 -38.69 -28.63
C GLU A 272 4.14 -38.34 -27.13
N PHE A 273 5.22 -37.67 -26.72
CA PHE A 273 5.53 -37.38 -25.32
C PHE A 273 5.81 -35.89 -25.09
N PRO A 274 4.85 -34.98 -25.33
CA PRO A 274 5.09 -33.54 -25.32
C PRO A 274 5.52 -32.96 -23.95
N GLN A 275 5.44 -33.75 -22.88
CA GLN A 275 5.82 -33.40 -21.51
C GLN A 275 7.00 -34.23 -20.97
N CYS A 276 7.85 -34.79 -21.84
CA CYS A 276 8.97 -35.69 -21.50
C CYS A 276 9.93 -35.19 -20.40
N ASN A 277 10.01 -33.88 -20.14
CA ASN A 277 10.83 -33.26 -19.10
C ASN A 277 10.00 -32.42 -18.11
N CYS A 278 8.72 -32.75 -17.93
CA CYS A 278 7.89 -32.01 -17.00
C CYS A 278 7.63 -32.81 -15.73
N PRO A 279 8.11 -32.36 -14.55
CA PRO A 279 7.76 -32.98 -13.27
C PRO A 279 6.34 -32.58 -12.87
N ILE A 280 5.34 -33.08 -13.59
CA ILE A 280 3.93 -32.69 -13.47
C ILE A 280 3.42 -32.93 -12.04
N THR A 281 3.78 -34.06 -11.44
CA THR A 281 3.38 -34.42 -10.08
C THR A 281 3.90 -33.40 -9.05
N ASP A 282 5.17 -33.01 -9.15
CA ASP A 282 5.76 -32.01 -8.25
C ASP A 282 5.15 -30.61 -8.48
N ILE A 283 4.90 -30.25 -9.74
CA ILE A 283 4.22 -29.00 -10.11
C ILE A 283 2.82 -28.97 -9.49
N GLN A 284 2.02 -30.03 -9.63
CA GLN A 284 0.68 -30.14 -9.06
C GLN A 284 0.69 -30.05 -7.53
N ILE A 285 1.65 -30.71 -6.87
CA ILE A 285 1.83 -30.62 -5.41
C ILE A 285 2.14 -29.18 -4.99
N MET A 286 3.01 -28.48 -5.73
CA MET A 286 3.36 -27.09 -5.44
C MET A 286 2.17 -26.14 -5.68
N GLU A 287 1.40 -26.34 -6.74
CA GLU A 287 0.17 -25.57 -7.03
C GLU A 287 -0.88 -25.77 -5.95
N PHE A 288 -1.13 -27.03 -5.56
CA PHE A 288 -2.03 -27.36 -4.46
C PHE A 288 -1.57 -26.73 -3.14
N THR A 289 -0.27 -26.77 -2.87
CA THR A 289 0.33 -26.13 -1.68
C THR A 289 0.10 -24.62 -1.69
N LEU A 290 0.31 -23.95 -2.83
CA LEU A 290 0.07 -22.51 -2.98
C LEU A 290 -1.41 -22.16 -2.81
N ALA A 291 -2.31 -22.96 -3.36
CA ALA A 291 -3.75 -22.78 -3.20
C ALA A 291 -4.16 -22.88 -1.72
N ASN A 292 -3.63 -23.87 -0.99
CA ASN A 292 -3.86 -24.01 0.45
C ASN A 292 -3.29 -22.84 1.24
N MET A 293 -2.11 -22.34 0.87
CA MET A 293 -1.53 -21.15 1.50
C MET A 293 -2.37 -19.89 1.29
N ALA A 294 -2.97 -19.72 0.11
CA ALA A 294 -3.87 -18.61 -0.19
C ALA A 294 -5.22 -18.72 0.56
N LYS A 295 -5.72 -19.95 0.74
CA LYS A 295 -6.89 -20.22 1.59
C LYS A 295 -6.61 -19.85 3.05
N ALA A 296 -5.49 -20.31 3.61
CA ALA A 296 -5.06 -19.97 4.97
C ALA A 296 -4.87 -18.46 5.17
N TRP A 297 -4.37 -17.75 4.16
CA TRP A 297 -4.28 -16.28 4.18
C TRP A 297 -5.66 -15.63 4.32
N THR A 298 -6.64 -16.11 3.56
CA THR A 298 -8.01 -15.59 3.59
C THR A 298 -8.71 -15.92 4.92
N GLU A 299 -8.46 -17.11 5.45
CA GLU A 299 -8.93 -17.54 6.77
C GLU A 299 -8.37 -16.65 7.88
N ALA A 300 -7.08 -16.31 7.87
CA ALA A 300 -6.48 -15.40 8.85
C ALA A 300 -7.16 -14.01 8.91
N TYR A 301 -7.60 -13.47 7.78
CA TYR A 301 -8.39 -12.23 7.75
C TYR A 301 -9.80 -12.41 8.32
N LYS A 302 -10.46 -13.53 8.01
CA LYS A 302 -11.76 -13.86 8.59
C LYS A 302 -11.66 -14.07 10.10
N ASP A 303 -10.57 -14.65 10.58
CA ASP A 303 -10.30 -14.86 12.00
C ASP A 303 -10.14 -13.54 12.76
N LEU A 304 -9.56 -12.50 12.12
CA LEU A 304 -9.57 -11.15 12.69
C LEU A 304 -11.00 -10.58 12.72
N GLU A 305 -11.74 -10.62 11.62
CA GLU A 305 -13.13 -10.10 11.57
C GLU A 305 -14.06 -10.82 12.57
N ASN A 306 -13.80 -12.11 12.83
CA ASN A 306 -14.59 -12.94 13.76
C ASN A 306 -14.09 -12.90 15.21
N SER A 307 -12.93 -12.29 15.46
CA SER A 307 -12.34 -12.20 16.80
C SER A 307 -13.21 -11.37 17.74
N ASP A 308 -13.15 -11.68 19.04
CA ASP A 308 -13.92 -10.96 20.04
C ASP A 308 -13.44 -9.52 20.20
N GLU A 309 -12.15 -9.27 19.98
CA GLU A 309 -11.56 -7.92 19.96
C GLU A 309 -12.17 -7.06 18.85
N PHE A 310 -12.29 -7.60 17.63
CA PHE A 310 -12.90 -6.88 16.50
C PHE A 310 -14.40 -6.66 16.72
N LYS A 311 -15.13 -7.68 17.21
CA LYS A 311 -16.56 -7.54 17.54
C LYS A 311 -16.79 -6.54 18.68
N SER A 312 -15.93 -6.55 19.69
CA SER A 312 -15.96 -5.60 20.80
C SER A 312 -15.69 -4.17 20.32
N PHE A 313 -14.68 -3.99 19.46
CA PHE A 313 -14.42 -2.72 18.78
C PHE A 313 -15.67 -2.21 18.03
N MET A 314 -16.28 -3.05 17.18
CA MET A 314 -17.49 -2.69 16.44
C MET A 314 -18.65 -2.27 17.36
N LYS A 315 -18.82 -2.90 18.52
CA LYS A 315 -19.85 -2.54 19.51
C LYS A 315 -19.56 -1.24 20.27
N ARG A 316 -18.28 -0.91 20.46
CA ARG A 316 -17.84 0.32 21.16
C ARG A 316 -17.91 1.57 20.28
N LEU A 317 -17.99 1.43 18.96
CA LEU A 317 -18.09 2.56 18.05
C LEU A 317 -19.43 3.30 18.26
N PRO A 318 -19.42 4.65 18.35
CA PRO A 318 -20.63 5.44 18.49
C PRO A 318 -21.62 5.22 17.33
N SER A 319 -22.89 4.98 17.65
CA SER A 319 -23.97 4.80 16.68
C SER A 319 -24.92 6.01 16.56
N ASN A 320 -24.75 7.00 17.45
CA ASN A 320 -25.60 8.18 17.53
C ASN A 320 -25.23 9.28 16.51
N HIS A 321 -24.11 9.15 15.81
CA HIS A 321 -23.66 10.10 14.79
C HIS A 321 -22.74 9.41 13.77
N PHE A 322 -22.47 10.12 12.68
CA PHE A 322 -21.64 9.61 11.61
C PHE A 322 -20.15 9.65 11.96
N LEU A 323 -19.47 8.53 11.74
CA LEU A 323 -18.03 8.36 11.87
C LEU A 323 -17.33 8.38 10.50
N THR A 324 -16.44 9.34 10.31
CA THR A 324 -15.48 9.42 9.19
C THR A 324 -14.40 8.34 9.32
N ILE A 325 -13.69 8.00 8.23
CA ILE A 325 -12.52 7.10 8.30
C ILE A 325 -11.49 7.59 9.32
N GLY A 326 -11.27 8.91 9.39
CA GLY A 326 -10.36 9.51 10.38
C GLY A 326 -10.80 9.27 11.83
N SER A 327 -12.10 9.38 12.10
CA SER A 327 -12.66 9.11 13.43
C SER A 327 -12.53 7.64 13.79
N ILE A 328 -12.84 6.73 12.86
CA ILE A 328 -12.68 5.28 13.06
C ILE A 328 -11.20 4.94 13.31
N HIS A 329 -10.28 5.58 12.58
CA HIS A 329 -8.84 5.40 12.78
C HIS A 329 -8.40 5.80 14.19
N GLN A 330 -8.91 6.90 14.73
CA GLN A 330 -8.62 7.32 16.09
C GLN A 330 -9.15 6.30 17.12
N HIS A 331 -10.37 5.78 16.95
CA HIS A 331 -10.91 4.75 17.83
C HIS A 331 -10.09 3.44 17.74
N TRP A 332 -9.71 3.03 16.53
CA TRP A 332 -8.80 1.90 16.30
C TRP A 332 -7.43 2.13 16.95
N GLY A 333 -6.96 3.38 16.89
CA GLY A 333 -5.74 3.88 17.52
C GLY A 333 -5.73 3.75 19.06
N ASN A 334 -6.90 3.85 19.67
CA ASN A 334 -7.07 3.83 21.13
C ASN A 334 -7.39 2.44 21.68
N ASP A 335 -7.71 1.47 20.81
CA ASP A 335 -8.11 0.11 21.19
C ASP A 335 -6.88 -0.83 21.21
N TRP A 336 -6.26 -0.94 22.39
CA TRP A 336 -5.03 -1.72 22.57
C TRP A 336 -5.19 -3.22 22.25
N ASP A 337 -6.32 -3.82 22.61
CA ASP A 337 -6.59 -5.24 22.39
C ASP A 337 -6.68 -5.54 20.89
N LEU A 338 -7.43 -4.72 20.15
CA LEU A 338 -7.53 -4.82 18.70
C LEU A 338 -6.18 -4.60 18.01
N GLN A 339 -5.39 -3.64 18.48
CA GLN A 339 -4.06 -3.40 17.93
C GLN A 339 -3.11 -4.57 18.15
N SER A 340 -3.14 -5.17 19.34
CA SER A 340 -2.35 -6.36 19.64
C SER A 340 -2.72 -7.50 18.71
N ARG A 341 -4.04 -7.76 18.54
CA ARG A 341 -4.55 -8.77 17.61
C ARG A 341 -4.19 -8.48 16.15
N TYR A 342 -4.25 -7.22 15.72
CA TYR A 342 -3.87 -6.80 14.37
C TYR A 342 -2.36 -6.97 14.11
N LYS A 343 -1.50 -6.66 15.09
CA LYS A 343 -0.05 -6.90 14.99
C LYS A 343 0.27 -8.39 14.84
N LEU A 344 -0.43 -9.25 15.57
CA LEU A 344 -0.31 -10.71 15.40
C LEU A 344 -0.66 -11.12 13.97
N LEU A 345 -1.78 -10.60 13.41
CA LEU A 345 -2.14 -10.84 12.03
C LEU A 345 -1.02 -10.40 11.06
N GLN A 346 -0.48 -9.19 11.20
CA GLN A 346 0.59 -8.68 10.33
C GLN A 346 1.83 -9.58 10.36
N SER A 347 2.23 -10.03 11.54
CA SER A 347 3.39 -10.94 11.67
C SER A 347 3.12 -12.30 11.00
N ALA A 348 1.90 -12.83 11.13
CA ALA A 348 1.50 -14.09 10.53
C ALA A 348 1.39 -14.01 9.00
N THR A 349 0.82 -12.93 8.47
CA THR A 349 0.71 -12.71 7.02
C THR A 349 2.08 -12.48 6.39
N GLU A 350 2.99 -11.74 7.04
CA GLU A 350 4.35 -11.57 6.53
C GLU A 350 5.12 -12.90 6.48
N ALA A 351 5.03 -13.71 7.54
CA ALA A 351 5.62 -15.04 7.55
C ALA A 351 5.05 -15.94 6.43
N GLN A 352 3.74 -15.86 6.20
CA GLN A 352 3.07 -16.61 5.13
C GLN A 352 3.47 -16.12 3.74
N ARG A 353 3.63 -14.80 3.54
CA ARG A 353 4.06 -14.18 2.29
C ARG A 353 5.42 -14.71 1.85
N GLN A 354 6.37 -14.79 2.79
CA GLN A 354 7.70 -15.33 2.51
C GLN A 354 7.66 -16.80 2.11
N LYS A 355 6.79 -17.61 2.75
CA LYS A 355 6.57 -19.02 2.37
C LYS A 355 6.02 -19.13 0.95
N ILE A 356 4.96 -18.36 0.63
CA ILE A 356 4.34 -18.35 -0.70
C ILE A 356 5.37 -17.96 -1.78
N GLN A 357 6.17 -16.92 -1.54
CA GLN A 357 7.20 -16.50 -2.49
C GLN A 357 8.26 -17.58 -2.74
N ARG A 358 8.72 -18.27 -1.70
CA ARG A 358 9.70 -19.37 -1.83
C ARG A 358 9.10 -20.54 -2.62
N THR A 359 7.85 -20.92 -2.33
CA THR A 359 7.15 -22.01 -3.04
C THR A 359 6.88 -21.64 -4.49
N ALA A 360 6.44 -20.41 -4.77
CA ALA A 360 6.22 -19.93 -6.13
C ALA A 360 7.52 -19.93 -6.95
N ARG A 361 8.64 -19.47 -6.39
CA ARG A 361 9.95 -19.55 -7.07
C ARG A 361 10.35 -20.99 -7.41
N LYS A 362 10.08 -21.95 -6.51
CA LYS A 362 10.31 -23.37 -6.80
C LYS A 362 9.41 -23.86 -7.94
N LEU A 363 8.12 -23.51 -7.92
CA LEU A 363 7.17 -23.85 -8.98
C LEU A 363 7.62 -23.33 -10.35
N PHE A 364 7.98 -22.04 -10.44
CA PHE A 364 8.51 -21.46 -11.68
C PHE A 364 9.83 -22.13 -12.10
N GLY A 365 10.71 -22.45 -11.14
CA GLY A 365 11.94 -23.18 -11.41
C GLY A 365 11.70 -24.57 -12.03
N LEU A 366 10.67 -25.29 -11.57
CA LEU A 366 10.26 -26.59 -12.11
C LEU A 366 9.60 -26.46 -13.49
N SER A 367 8.83 -25.39 -13.71
CA SER A 367 8.08 -25.21 -14.96
C SER A 367 8.91 -24.63 -16.11
N VAL A 368 10.12 -24.11 -15.86
CA VAL A 368 10.98 -23.49 -16.90
C VAL A 368 11.24 -24.42 -18.10
N ARG A 369 11.29 -25.74 -17.88
CA ARG A 369 11.53 -26.74 -18.93
C ARG A 369 10.25 -27.38 -19.48
N CYS A 370 9.09 -26.95 -18.98
CA CYS A 370 7.79 -27.43 -19.38
C CYS A 370 7.08 -26.45 -20.33
N ARG A 371 6.08 -26.94 -21.08
CA ARG A 371 5.05 -26.07 -21.68
C ARG A 371 4.02 -25.57 -20.65
N HIS A 372 4.08 -26.07 -19.41
CA HIS A 372 3.19 -25.68 -18.33
C HIS A 372 3.50 -24.25 -17.86
N ASN A 373 2.51 -23.37 -17.93
CA ASN A 373 2.65 -21.98 -17.49
C ASN A 373 1.89 -21.77 -16.17
N PRO A 374 2.55 -21.88 -15.01
CA PRO A 374 1.88 -21.72 -13.73
C PRO A 374 1.40 -20.28 -13.55
N ASN A 375 0.10 -20.10 -13.37
CA ASN A 375 -0.51 -18.80 -13.07
C ASN A 375 -0.80 -18.70 -11.57
N HIS A 376 0.02 -17.95 -10.85
CA HIS A 376 -0.17 -17.70 -9.42
C HIS A 376 -0.11 -16.20 -9.11
N GLN A 377 -1.15 -15.69 -8.46
CA GLN A 377 -1.20 -14.32 -7.97
C GLN A 377 -0.91 -14.30 -6.47
N LEU A 378 0.07 -13.50 -6.08
CA LEU A 378 0.38 -13.29 -4.66
C LEU A 378 -0.83 -12.67 -3.95
N PRO A 379 -1.23 -13.19 -2.77
CA PRO A 379 -2.27 -12.57 -1.96
C PRO A 379 -1.90 -11.13 -1.62
N ARG A 380 -2.84 -10.19 -1.82
CA ARG A 380 -2.63 -8.78 -1.52
C ARG A 380 -2.87 -8.52 -0.04
N GLU A 381 -1.92 -7.85 0.60
CA GLU A 381 -2.07 -7.40 1.98
C GLU A 381 -3.16 -6.33 2.08
N ARG A 382 -4.02 -6.44 3.10
CA ARG A 382 -5.04 -5.42 3.38
C ARG A 382 -4.40 -4.29 4.17
N THR A 383 -4.34 -3.10 3.59
CA THR A 383 -3.81 -1.92 4.28
C THR A 383 -4.74 -1.51 5.43
N ILE A 384 -4.22 -0.74 6.39
CA ILE A 384 -5.06 -0.20 7.48
C ILE A 384 -6.26 0.59 6.92
N GLN A 385 -6.06 1.36 5.85
CA GLN A 385 -7.15 2.10 5.19
C GLN A 385 -8.24 1.18 4.65
N GLN A 386 -7.89 0.02 4.10
CA GLN A 386 -8.87 -0.98 3.65
C GLN A 386 -9.62 -1.61 4.82
N TRP A 387 -8.96 -1.82 5.97
CA TRP A 387 -9.62 -2.25 7.20
C TRP A 387 -10.60 -1.20 7.73
N LEU A 388 -10.20 0.07 7.74
CA LEU A 388 -11.08 1.17 8.17
C LEU A 388 -12.28 1.34 7.23
N ALA A 389 -12.07 1.25 5.92
CA ALA A 389 -13.14 1.26 4.93
C ALA A 389 -14.08 0.05 5.08
N ARG A 390 -13.54 -1.12 5.45
CA ARG A 390 -14.33 -2.31 5.78
C ARG A 390 -15.18 -2.09 7.03
N VAL A 391 -14.63 -1.51 8.09
CA VAL A 391 -15.38 -1.12 9.30
C VAL A 391 -16.50 -0.15 8.94
N GLN A 392 -16.21 0.90 8.17
CA GLN A 392 -17.21 1.87 7.72
C GLN A 392 -18.32 1.22 6.89
N SER A 393 -17.96 0.27 6.03
CA SER A 393 -18.92 -0.53 5.25
C SER A 393 -19.77 -1.45 6.13
N LEU A 394 -19.21 -2.03 7.19
CA LEU A 394 -19.97 -2.82 8.16
C LEU A 394 -20.96 -1.97 8.98
N LEU A 395 -20.62 -0.71 9.26
CA LEU A 395 -21.49 0.22 9.96
C LEU A 395 -22.69 0.65 9.11
N TYR A 396 -22.46 1.03 7.84
CA TYR A 396 -23.47 1.72 7.02
C TYR A 396 -24.00 0.91 5.83
N CYS A 397 -23.25 -0.08 5.34
CA CYS A 397 -23.59 -0.85 4.13
C CYS A 397 -23.79 -2.33 4.44
N ASN A 398 -24.62 -2.63 5.45
CA ASN A 398 -24.92 -3.99 5.87
C ASN A 398 -26.40 -4.14 6.30
N GLU A 399 -27.33 -3.75 5.44
CA GLU A 399 -28.76 -3.85 5.72
C GLU A 399 -29.35 -5.17 5.19
N ASN A 400 -30.24 -5.80 5.98
CA ASN A 400 -30.96 -7.03 5.61
C ASN A 400 -30.08 -8.21 5.14
N GLY A 401 -28.82 -8.26 5.59
CA GLY A 401 -27.85 -9.29 5.19
C GLY A 401 -27.13 -9.03 3.85
N PHE A 402 -27.48 -7.96 3.14
CA PHE A 402 -26.74 -7.50 1.97
C PHE A 402 -25.61 -6.57 2.39
N TRP A 403 -24.44 -6.75 1.78
CA TRP A 403 -23.26 -5.93 2.08
C TRP A 403 -22.82 -5.10 0.88
N GLY A 404 -22.27 -3.93 1.15
CA GLY A 404 -21.74 -3.01 0.15
C GLY A 404 -20.41 -2.41 0.55
N THR A 405 -19.88 -1.53 -0.30
CA THR A 405 -18.74 -0.67 0.01
C THR A 405 -19.24 0.76 0.23
N PHE A 406 -18.86 1.39 1.34
CA PHE A 406 -19.24 2.78 1.62
C PHE A 406 -18.34 3.79 0.90
N LEU A 407 -18.95 4.79 0.26
CA LEU A 407 -18.25 5.92 -0.36
C LEU A 407 -18.43 7.17 0.52
N GLU A 408 -17.40 7.54 1.27
CA GLU A 408 -17.46 8.67 2.22
C GLU A 408 -17.72 10.02 1.54
N SER A 409 -17.20 10.24 0.32
CA SER A 409 -17.41 11.49 -0.43
C SER A 409 -18.86 11.72 -0.83
N GLN A 410 -19.59 10.65 -1.15
CA GLN A 410 -21.00 10.70 -1.57
C GLN A 410 -21.96 10.38 -0.42
N ARG A 411 -21.44 9.84 0.70
CA ARG A 411 -22.21 9.27 1.81
C ARG A 411 -23.30 8.32 1.28
N SER A 412 -22.86 7.33 0.52
CA SER A 412 -23.74 6.32 -0.07
C SER A 412 -23.03 4.98 -0.12
N CYS A 413 -23.82 3.91 -0.21
CA CYS A 413 -23.30 2.56 -0.36
C CYS A 413 -23.35 2.12 -1.82
N VAL A 414 -22.28 1.47 -2.27
CA VAL A 414 -22.27 0.66 -3.51
C VAL A 414 -22.51 -0.78 -3.11
N CYS A 415 -23.71 -1.28 -3.33
CA CYS A 415 -24.10 -2.62 -2.93
C CYS A 415 -23.49 -3.68 -3.87
N HIS A 416 -23.00 -4.77 -3.30
CA HIS A 416 -22.50 -5.89 -4.09
C HIS A 416 -23.68 -6.82 -4.44
N GLY A 417 -23.97 -6.97 -5.73
CA GLY A 417 -25.12 -7.73 -6.24
C GLY A 417 -26.14 -6.86 -6.96
N SER A 418 -27.25 -7.46 -7.38
CA SER A 418 -28.31 -6.81 -8.18
C SER A 418 -29.33 -6.03 -7.34
N THR A 419 -29.09 -5.82 -6.04
CA THR A 419 -30.04 -5.17 -5.12
C THR A 419 -29.53 -3.80 -4.67
N THR A 420 -30.42 -2.81 -4.64
CA THR A 420 -30.13 -1.42 -4.21
C THR A 420 -30.24 -1.21 -2.69
N LEU A 421 -30.56 -2.25 -1.91
CA LEU A 421 -31.02 -2.15 -0.52
C LEU A 421 -29.99 -2.67 0.50
N CYS A 422 -28.72 -2.27 0.39
CA CYS A 422 -27.71 -2.54 1.44
C CYS A 422 -27.44 -1.34 2.36
N GLN A 423 -27.97 -0.15 2.03
CA GLN A 423 -27.65 1.11 2.70
C GLN A 423 -28.54 1.37 3.91
N ARG A 424 -27.95 1.27 5.11
CA ARG A 424 -28.60 1.68 6.35
C ARG A 424 -28.81 3.20 6.41
N PRO A 425 -29.75 3.70 7.24
CA PRO A 425 -29.87 5.13 7.52
C PRO A 425 -28.54 5.70 8.01
N ILE A 426 -27.94 6.59 7.22
CA ILE A 426 -26.66 7.20 7.54
C ILE A 426 -26.92 8.28 8.60
N PRO A 427 -26.27 8.21 9.78
CA PRO A 427 -26.49 9.20 10.82
C PRO A 427 -26.05 10.60 10.40
N CYS A 428 -26.52 11.61 11.13
CA CYS A 428 -26.14 12.99 10.95
C CYS A 428 -24.67 13.22 11.37
N ILE A 429 -24.08 14.34 10.93
CA ILE A 429 -22.74 14.73 11.35
C ILE A 429 -22.83 15.65 12.55
N ILE A 430 -22.11 15.30 13.60
CA ILE A 430 -21.88 16.17 14.75
C ILE A 430 -20.54 16.88 14.58
N GLY A 431 -20.53 18.20 14.78
CA GLY A 431 -19.35 19.04 14.61
C GLY A 431 -19.69 20.53 14.78
N GLY A 432 -18.77 21.40 14.39
CA GLY A 432 -18.99 22.86 14.38
C GLY A 432 -19.78 23.37 13.17
N ASN A 433 -20.09 24.67 13.19
CA ASN A 433 -20.80 25.39 12.13
C ASN A 433 -22.20 24.78 11.84
N ASN A 434 -22.55 24.59 10.57
CA ASN A 434 -23.84 24.05 10.09
C ASN A 434 -24.04 22.55 10.39
N SER A 435 -23.10 21.90 11.09
CA SER A 435 -23.26 20.53 11.55
C SER A 435 -24.27 20.47 12.70
N CYS A 436 -24.80 19.27 12.97
CA CYS A 436 -25.74 19.11 14.07
C CYS A 436 -24.99 19.21 15.41
N ALA A 437 -25.62 19.79 16.43
CA ALA A 437 -25.13 19.64 17.80
C ALA A 437 -25.44 18.23 18.33
N MET A 438 -26.59 17.68 17.92
CA MET A 438 -27.02 16.33 18.24
C MET A 438 -27.92 15.81 17.13
N CYS A 439 -27.77 14.53 16.74
CA CYS A 439 -28.71 13.88 15.83
C CYS A 439 -30.07 13.66 16.49
N SER A 440 -31.12 13.60 15.68
CA SER A 440 -32.46 13.31 16.17
C SER A 440 -32.55 11.84 16.61
N LEU A 441 -33.12 11.60 17.79
CA LEU A 441 -33.35 10.23 18.28
C LEU A 441 -34.41 9.49 17.45
N ALA A 442 -35.33 10.22 16.80
CA ALA A 442 -36.40 9.64 15.98
C ALA A 442 -35.91 9.27 14.57
N ASN A 443 -35.03 10.09 13.99
CA ASN A 443 -34.41 9.82 12.70
C ASN A 443 -32.96 10.28 12.74
N ILE A 444 -32.05 9.34 13.00
CA ILE A 444 -30.62 9.63 13.20
C ILE A 444 -29.97 10.33 12.00
N SER A 445 -30.57 10.27 10.81
CA SER A 445 -30.08 10.97 9.62
C SER A 445 -30.32 12.49 9.64
N LEU A 446 -31.19 12.98 10.53
CA LEU A 446 -31.54 14.37 10.68
C LEU A 446 -30.94 14.96 11.96
N CYS A 447 -30.67 16.27 11.96
CA CYS A 447 -30.34 16.99 13.18
C CYS A 447 -31.56 17.02 14.12
N GLY A 448 -31.34 16.76 15.42
CA GLY A 448 -32.32 16.97 16.48
C GLY A 448 -32.12 18.33 17.18
N SER A 449 -30.88 18.81 17.21
CA SER A 449 -30.54 20.16 17.68
C SER A 449 -29.35 20.72 16.90
N CYS A 450 -29.26 22.05 16.90
CA CYS A 450 -28.24 22.79 16.17
C CYS A 450 -27.28 23.50 17.12
N ASN A 451 -26.09 23.79 16.62
CA ASN A 451 -25.14 24.65 17.32
C ASN A 451 -25.75 26.05 17.53
N LYS A 452 -25.30 26.76 18.55
CA LYS A 452 -25.76 28.12 18.83
C LYS A 452 -25.49 29.02 17.62
N GLY A 453 -26.44 29.91 17.28
CA GLY A 453 -26.45 30.69 16.04
C GLY A 453 -27.03 29.97 14.83
N TYR A 454 -27.47 28.72 14.98
CA TYR A 454 -28.16 27.96 13.95
C TYR A 454 -29.54 27.52 14.44
N LYS A 455 -30.55 27.67 13.58
CA LYS A 455 -31.91 27.19 13.81
C LYS A 455 -32.11 25.85 13.10
N LEU A 456 -32.87 24.96 13.73
CA LEU A 456 -33.26 23.69 13.13
C LEU A 456 -34.38 23.93 12.12
N TYR A 457 -34.09 23.67 10.84
CA TYR A 457 -35.07 23.77 9.76
C TYR A 457 -35.07 22.46 8.97
N ARG A 458 -36.24 21.78 8.93
CA ARG A 458 -36.44 20.50 8.23
C ARG A 458 -35.33 19.46 8.47
N GLY A 459 -34.86 19.35 9.71
CA GLY A 459 -33.83 18.38 10.10
C GLY A 459 -32.39 18.78 9.72
N ARG A 460 -32.15 20.02 9.29
CA ARG A 460 -30.82 20.58 9.02
C ARG A 460 -30.60 21.85 9.84
N CYS A 461 -29.33 22.18 10.09
CA CYS A 461 -28.95 23.39 10.81
C CYS A 461 -28.62 24.50 9.82
N GLU A 462 -29.46 25.52 9.83
CA GLU A 462 -29.29 26.73 9.02
C GLU A 462 -28.93 27.90 9.94
N PRO A 463 -28.09 28.85 9.49
CA PRO A 463 -27.81 30.04 10.26
C PRO A 463 -29.12 30.68 10.73
N GLN A 464 -29.17 31.14 11.96
CA GLN A 464 -30.25 31.98 12.45
C GLN A 464 -30.14 33.30 11.67
N ASN A 465 -30.85 33.38 10.53
CA ASN A 465 -30.84 34.57 9.68
C ASN A 465 -31.10 35.80 10.56
N VAL A 466 -30.10 36.67 10.63
CA VAL A 466 -30.37 38.08 10.85
C VAL A 466 -31.35 38.46 9.74
N ASP A 467 -32.44 39.10 10.10
CA ASP A 467 -33.37 39.66 9.12
C ASP A 467 -32.55 40.48 8.11
N SER A 468 -32.40 39.98 6.87
CA SER A 468 -31.54 40.62 5.87
C SER A 468 -31.96 42.08 5.70
N GLU A 469 -33.25 42.38 5.84
CA GLU A 469 -33.79 43.74 5.80
C GLU A 469 -33.12 44.69 6.81
N ARG A 470 -32.70 44.20 7.99
CA ARG A 470 -31.94 45.02 8.94
C ARG A 470 -30.53 45.30 8.46
N SER A 471 -29.84 44.34 7.86
CA SER A 471 -28.48 44.55 7.34
C SER A 471 -28.48 45.55 6.16
N GLU A 472 -29.53 45.51 5.33
CA GLU A 472 -29.72 46.43 4.20
C GLU A 472 -29.88 47.90 4.64
N GLN A 473 -30.30 48.16 5.88
CA GLN A 473 -30.36 49.52 6.44
C GLN A 473 -28.98 50.15 6.65
N PHE A 474 -27.94 49.33 6.80
CA PHE A 474 -26.55 49.79 7.00
C PHE A 474 -25.85 49.96 5.65
N ILE A 475 -25.90 48.92 4.82
CA ILE A 475 -25.36 48.88 3.47
C ILE A 475 -26.39 48.15 2.62
N SER A 476 -26.91 48.83 1.60
CA SER A 476 -27.82 48.21 0.62
C SER A 476 -26.99 47.30 -0.29
N PHE A 477 -26.79 46.03 0.08
CA PHE A 477 -26.10 45.04 -0.75
C PHE A 477 -26.97 44.58 -1.90
N GLU A 478 -28.27 44.45 -1.65
CA GLU A 478 -29.29 44.19 -2.66
C GLU A 478 -29.71 45.53 -3.26
N THR A 479 -29.50 45.67 -4.56
CA THR A 479 -29.96 46.84 -5.32
C THR A 479 -30.81 46.37 -6.48
N ASP A 480 -31.73 47.21 -6.96
CA ASP A 480 -32.42 47.00 -8.23
C ASP A 480 -31.47 46.88 -9.44
N LEU A 481 -30.15 47.09 -9.22
CA LEU A 481 -29.07 47.01 -10.18
C LEU A 481 -28.25 45.71 -10.08
N ASP A 482 -28.69 44.69 -9.33
CA ASP A 482 -28.12 43.34 -9.43
C ASP A 482 -28.54 42.68 -10.77
N PHE A 483 -27.99 43.21 -11.86
CA PHE A 483 -28.14 42.66 -13.20
C PHE A 483 -27.70 41.21 -13.22
N GLN A 484 -28.41 40.34 -13.93
CA GLN A 484 -27.91 38.99 -14.19
C GLN A 484 -26.58 39.09 -14.96
N ASP A 485 -25.63 38.18 -14.72
CA ASP A 485 -24.28 38.26 -15.32
C ASP A 485 -24.30 38.39 -16.86
N LEU A 486 -25.31 37.80 -17.53
CA LEU A 486 -25.53 37.93 -18.98
C LEU A 486 -25.91 39.37 -19.39
N GLU A 487 -26.81 40.01 -18.66
CA GLU A 487 -27.22 41.39 -18.88
C GLU A 487 -26.05 42.33 -18.58
N LEU A 488 -25.37 42.12 -17.46
CA LEU A 488 -24.20 42.90 -17.07
C LEU A 488 -23.10 42.85 -18.15
N LYS A 489 -22.84 41.66 -18.69
CA LYS A 489 -21.90 41.48 -19.81
C LYS A 489 -22.35 42.26 -21.05
N TYR A 490 -23.63 42.21 -21.40
CA TYR A 490 -24.18 42.96 -22.53
C TYR A 490 -24.01 44.49 -22.34
N LEU A 491 -24.36 45.01 -21.17
CA LEU A 491 -24.26 46.43 -20.84
C LEU A 491 -22.80 46.93 -20.83
N LEU A 492 -21.90 46.15 -20.23
CA LEU A 492 -20.46 46.46 -20.21
C LEU A 492 -19.86 46.45 -21.62
N GLN A 493 -20.23 45.50 -22.48
CA GLN A 493 -19.79 45.47 -23.87
C GLN A 493 -20.31 46.66 -24.69
N LYS A 494 -21.50 47.17 -24.37
CA LYS A 494 -22.08 48.37 -24.98
C LYS A 494 -21.56 49.69 -24.39
N MET A 495 -20.77 49.64 -23.33
CA MET A 495 -20.33 50.82 -22.56
C MET A 495 -21.53 51.68 -22.14
N ASP A 496 -22.59 51.04 -21.64
CA ASP A 496 -23.83 51.69 -21.23
C ASP A 496 -23.59 52.69 -20.10
N SER A 497 -24.16 53.89 -20.21
CA SER A 497 -23.97 54.98 -19.25
C SER A 497 -24.54 54.67 -17.87
N ARG A 498 -25.47 53.71 -17.75
CA ARG A 498 -26.01 53.25 -16.45
C ARG A 498 -24.96 52.63 -15.54
N LEU A 499 -23.91 52.05 -16.12
CA LEU A 499 -22.81 51.43 -15.38
C LEU A 499 -21.63 52.38 -15.18
N TYR A 500 -21.71 53.62 -15.66
CA TYR A 500 -20.59 54.55 -15.64
C TYR A 500 -20.42 55.18 -14.24
N VAL A 501 -19.22 55.03 -13.67
CA VAL A 501 -18.85 55.69 -12.42
C VAL A 501 -17.83 56.78 -12.73
N HIS A 502 -18.21 58.04 -12.46
CA HIS A 502 -17.36 59.19 -12.76
C HIS A 502 -16.11 59.23 -11.86
N THR A 503 -14.97 58.84 -12.42
CA THR A 503 -13.66 58.84 -11.75
C THR A 503 -12.76 59.93 -12.30
N THR A 504 -11.85 60.47 -11.48
CA THR A 504 -10.82 61.41 -11.93
C THR A 504 -9.56 60.65 -12.34
N PHE A 505 -9.09 60.85 -13.57
CA PHE A 505 -7.80 60.34 -14.03
C PHE A 505 -6.64 61.17 -13.47
N ILE A 506 -5.68 60.49 -12.85
CA ILE A 506 -4.49 61.11 -12.25
C ILE A 506 -3.25 60.36 -12.73
N SER A 507 -2.33 61.07 -13.39
CA SER A 507 -0.99 60.57 -13.70
C SER A 507 -0.02 61.73 -13.89
N ASN A 508 1.20 61.58 -13.36
CA ASN A 508 2.30 62.52 -13.60
C ASN A 508 3.12 62.15 -14.83
N GLU A 509 2.92 60.95 -15.37
CA GLU A 509 3.79 60.34 -16.38
C GLU A 509 3.10 60.09 -17.71
N ILE A 510 1.76 59.99 -17.70
CA ILE A 510 0.92 59.72 -18.87
C ILE A 510 -0.15 60.82 -18.95
N ARG A 511 -0.28 61.42 -20.13
CA ARG A 511 -1.44 62.25 -20.48
C ARG A 511 -2.32 61.45 -21.43
N LEU A 512 -3.63 61.43 -21.19
CA LEU A 512 -4.58 60.80 -22.09
C LEU A 512 -4.49 61.45 -23.48
N ASP A 513 -4.76 60.66 -24.50
CA ASP A 513 -4.65 61.04 -25.92
C ASP A 513 -3.28 61.58 -26.37
N THR A 514 -2.22 61.28 -25.62
CA THR A 514 -0.84 61.59 -26.00
C THR A 514 -0.02 60.30 -26.18
N PHE A 515 0.80 60.22 -27.24
CA PHE A 515 1.72 59.09 -27.42
C PHE A 515 2.89 59.18 -26.43
N PHE A 516 3.24 58.07 -25.80
CA PHE A 516 4.37 57.98 -24.86
C PHE A 516 5.12 56.65 -25.01
N ASP A 517 6.34 56.60 -24.47
CA ASP A 517 7.18 55.41 -24.46
C ASP A 517 6.82 54.48 -23.26
N PRO A 518 6.32 53.25 -23.50
CA PRO A 518 5.91 52.31 -22.46
C PRO A 518 7.05 51.38 -21.99
N ARG A 519 8.30 51.54 -22.46
CA ARG A 519 9.43 50.68 -22.09
C ARG A 519 9.76 50.75 -20.59
N TRP A 520 9.58 51.92 -19.99
CA TRP A 520 9.75 52.14 -18.56
C TRP A 520 8.43 51.96 -17.84
N ARG A 521 8.47 51.56 -16.55
CA ARG A 521 7.26 51.43 -15.73
C ARG A 521 6.52 52.76 -15.72
N LYS A 522 5.23 52.72 -16.06
CA LYS A 522 4.34 53.89 -15.96
C LYS A 522 3.24 53.67 -14.93
N ARG A 523 2.82 54.74 -14.26
CA ARG A 523 1.70 54.71 -13.29
C ARG A 523 0.60 55.70 -13.66
N MET A 524 -0.64 55.27 -13.51
CA MET A 524 -1.83 56.10 -13.57
C MET A 524 -2.86 55.59 -12.55
N SER A 525 -3.84 56.42 -12.21
CA SER A 525 -4.91 56.01 -11.31
C SER A 525 -6.24 56.67 -11.66
N LEU A 526 -7.32 55.97 -11.35
CA LEU A 526 -8.68 56.46 -11.40
C LEU A 526 -9.19 56.55 -9.96
N THR A 527 -9.49 57.76 -9.48
CA THR A 527 -9.87 58.01 -8.09
C THR A 527 -11.26 58.62 -8.01
N LEU A 528 -12.07 58.13 -7.07
CA LEU A 528 -13.27 58.75 -6.57
C LEU A 528 -12.94 59.62 -5.36
N LYS A 529 -13.57 60.78 -5.25
CA LYS A 529 -13.49 61.65 -4.06
C LYS A 529 -14.72 61.48 -3.18
N SER A 530 -15.16 60.24 -2.98
CA SER A 530 -16.42 59.98 -2.28
C SER A 530 -16.30 60.28 -0.78
N ASN A 531 -15.14 60.02 -0.19
CA ASN A 531 -14.80 60.38 1.20
C ASN A 531 -14.82 61.90 1.49
N LYS A 532 -15.03 62.76 0.50
CA LYS A 532 -15.25 64.21 0.70
C LYS A 532 -16.62 64.66 0.22
N ASN A 533 -17.09 64.13 -0.91
CA ASN A 533 -18.25 64.67 -1.60
C ASN A 533 -19.50 63.80 -1.53
N ARG A 534 -19.38 62.51 -1.15
CA ARG A 534 -20.48 61.52 -1.11
C ARG A 534 -20.25 60.51 0.02
N MET A 535 -20.30 61.00 1.27
CA MET A 535 -20.03 60.17 2.46
C MET A 535 -21.02 59.02 2.63
N ASP A 536 -22.26 59.22 2.19
CA ASP A 536 -23.37 58.27 2.33
C ASP A 536 -23.37 57.19 1.24
N PHE A 537 -22.28 57.09 0.46
CA PHE A 537 -22.13 56.11 -0.60
C PHE A 537 -20.79 55.38 -0.53
N ILE A 538 -20.84 54.10 -0.86
CA ILE A 538 -19.68 53.26 -1.15
C ILE A 538 -19.80 52.78 -2.59
N HIS A 539 -18.68 52.64 -3.30
CA HIS A 539 -18.67 52.33 -4.72
C HIS A 539 -18.17 50.93 -5.00
N MET A 540 -18.84 50.24 -5.91
CA MET A 540 -18.52 48.89 -6.37
C MET A 540 -17.99 48.96 -7.80
N VAL A 541 -16.90 48.25 -8.09
CA VAL A 541 -16.41 48.05 -9.46
C VAL A 541 -16.86 46.68 -9.97
N ILE A 542 -17.38 46.66 -11.18
CA ILE A 542 -17.83 45.45 -11.91
C ILE A 542 -17.05 45.24 -13.22
N GLY A 543 -16.27 46.22 -13.63
CA GLY A 543 -15.46 46.13 -14.83
C GLY A 543 -14.64 47.37 -15.11
N MET A 544 -13.73 47.25 -16.06
CA MET A 544 -12.87 48.35 -16.51
C MET A 544 -12.67 48.25 -18.02
N SER A 545 -12.51 49.39 -18.69
CA SER A 545 -12.07 49.44 -20.08
C SER A 545 -10.95 50.44 -20.30
N MET A 546 -10.08 50.14 -21.27
CA MET A 546 -9.02 51.03 -21.71
C MET A 546 -8.95 51.00 -23.23
N ARG A 547 -8.81 52.18 -23.86
CA ARG A 547 -8.60 52.29 -25.30
C ARG A 547 -7.13 52.60 -25.57
N ILE A 548 -6.43 51.63 -26.16
CA ILE A 548 -4.99 51.69 -26.38
C ILE A 548 -4.69 51.65 -27.87
N CYS A 549 -4.03 52.67 -28.39
CA CYS A 549 -3.56 52.77 -29.76
C CYS A 549 -2.06 52.51 -29.83
N GLN A 550 -1.66 51.60 -30.71
CA GLN A 550 -0.26 51.28 -30.98
C GLN A 550 0.11 51.79 -32.38
N MET A 551 1.39 52.05 -32.63
CA MET A 551 1.86 52.36 -33.98
C MET A 551 1.85 51.09 -34.86
N ARG A 552 1.71 51.26 -36.19
CA ARG A 552 1.78 50.14 -37.13
C ARG A 552 3.13 49.41 -36.96
N ASN A 553 3.11 48.07 -36.91
CA ASN A 553 4.26 47.19 -36.73
C ASN A 553 4.93 47.19 -35.34
N SER A 554 4.26 47.68 -34.28
CA SER A 554 4.73 47.51 -32.90
C SER A 554 4.69 46.03 -32.47
N SER A 555 5.83 45.47 -32.03
CA SER A 555 5.92 44.15 -31.41
C SER A 555 5.73 44.16 -29.89
N LEU A 556 5.39 45.33 -29.32
CA LEU A 556 5.17 45.50 -27.88
C LEU A 556 3.83 44.96 -27.42
N ASP A 557 3.88 44.17 -26.35
CA ASP A 557 2.70 43.72 -25.62
C ASP A 557 2.63 44.42 -24.25
N PRO A 558 1.71 45.39 -24.05
CA PRO A 558 1.56 46.07 -22.78
C PRO A 558 0.90 45.15 -21.75
N MET A 559 1.50 45.07 -20.56
CA MET A 559 1.03 44.31 -19.42
C MET A 559 0.59 45.28 -18.32
N PHE A 560 -0.60 45.03 -17.77
CA PHE A 560 -1.20 45.85 -16.72
C PHE A 560 -1.25 45.10 -15.40
N PHE A 561 -0.81 45.77 -14.34
CA PHE A 561 -1.08 45.36 -12.96
C PHE A 561 -2.02 46.39 -12.34
N VAL A 562 -3.15 45.93 -11.81
CA VAL A 562 -4.18 46.81 -11.27
C VAL A 562 -4.29 46.58 -9.78
N TYR A 563 -4.08 47.63 -9.01
CA TYR A 563 -4.28 47.65 -7.56
C TYR A 563 -5.56 48.39 -7.25
N VAL A 564 -6.43 47.78 -6.45
CA VAL A 564 -7.68 48.39 -5.99
C VAL A 564 -7.52 48.77 -4.54
N ASN A 565 -7.76 50.05 -4.25
CA ASN A 565 -7.96 50.55 -2.91
C ASN A 565 -9.46 50.67 -2.66
N PRO A 566 -10.03 49.93 -1.70
CA PRO A 566 -11.47 49.88 -1.49
C PRO A 566 -12.04 51.17 -0.86
N PHE A 567 -11.30 51.78 0.08
CA PHE A 567 -11.84 52.90 0.89
C PHE A 567 -10.88 54.08 1.08
N SER A 568 -9.64 53.99 0.57
CA SER A 568 -8.63 55.04 0.72
C SER A 568 -7.92 55.34 -0.60
N GLY A 569 -7.06 56.36 -0.60
CA GLY A 569 -6.15 56.65 -1.71
C GLY A 569 -4.74 56.10 -1.50
N SER A 570 -4.46 55.45 -0.37
CA SER A 570 -3.10 55.00 -0.04
C SER A 570 -2.79 53.68 -0.72
N HIS A 571 -1.65 53.61 -1.42
CA HIS A 571 -1.22 52.39 -2.10
C HIS A 571 -0.95 51.21 -1.15
N SER A 572 -0.64 51.47 0.12
CA SER A 572 -0.33 50.43 1.10
C SER A 572 -1.56 49.63 1.55
N GLU A 573 -2.76 50.17 1.33
CA GLU A 573 -4.04 49.59 1.79
C GLU A 573 -4.85 49.02 0.61
N GLY A 574 -4.14 48.67 -0.47
CA GLY A 574 -4.70 48.14 -1.70
C GLY A 574 -4.22 46.74 -1.99
N TRP A 575 -4.95 46.05 -2.85
CA TRP A 575 -4.64 44.70 -3.27
C TRP A 575 -4.57 44.60 -4.78
N ASN A 576 -3.76 43.66 -5.27
CA ASN A 576 -3.55 43.44 -6.70
C ASN A 576 -4.61 42.50 -7.28
N MET A 577 -5.23 42.88 -8.39
CA MET A 577 -6.16 42.01 -9.10
C MET A 577 -5.44 40.78 -9.69
N PRO A 578 -5.85 39.55 -9.34
CA PRO A 578 -5.15 38.32 -9.72
C PRO A 578 -5.59 37.82 -11.10
N PHE A 579 -5.34 38.59 -12.16
CA PHE A 579 -5.84 38.32 -13.52
C PHE A 579 -5.54 36.89 -14.00
N GLY A 580 -6.59 36.11 -14.25
CA GLY A 580 -6.47 34.74 -14.74
C GLY A 580 -6.07 33.69 -13.71
N GLU A 581 -5.92 34.05 -12.44
CA GLU A 581 -5.67 33.11 -11.35
C GLU A 581 -7.00 32.76 -10.65
N PHE A 582 -7.15 31.51 -10.19
CA PHE A 582 -8.34 31.07 -9.42
C PHE A 582 -9.70 31.30 -10.12
N GLY A 583 -9.71 31.36 -11.45
CA GLY A 583 -10.91 31.67 -12.24
C GLY A 583 -11.24 33.16 -12.34
N TYR A 584 -10.36 34.05 -11.84
CA TYR A 584 -10.51 35.50 -11.98
C TYR A 584 -10.37 35.91 -13.46
N PRO A 585 -11.12 36.92 -13.93
CA PRO A 585 -11.16 37.29 -15.34
C PRO A 585 -9.82 37.80 -15.86
N ARG A 586 -9.61 37.66 -17.17
CA ARG A 586 -8.47 38.25 -17.90
C ARG A 586 -8.95 39.44 -18.73
N TRP A 587 -8.01 40.27 -19.17
CA TRP A 587 -8.27 41.32 -20.15
C TRP A 587 -8.67 40.71 -21.50
N GLU A 588 -9.82 41.12 -22.02
CA GLU A 588 -10.26 40.84 -23.38
C GLU A 588 -9.83 41.99 -24.30
N LYS A 589 -9.09 41.68 -25.37
CA LYS A 589 -8.55 42.66 -26.32
C LYS A 589 -9.34 42.57 -27.63
N ILE A 590 -10.09 43.62 -27.95
CA ILE A 590 -10.88 43.73 -29.19
C ILE A 590 -10.28 44.84 -30.07
N ARG A 591 -9.95 44.53 -31.33
CA ARG A 591 -9.44 45.51 -32.27
C ARG A 591 -10.56 46.41 -32.78
N LEU A 592 -10.34 47.73 -32.76
CA LEU A 592 -11.27 48.70 -33.32
C LEU A 592 -11.12 48.77 -34.85
N GLN A 593 -12.26 48.79 -35.55
CA GLN A 593 -12.30 48.79 -37.02
C GLN A 593 -11.43 49.92 -37.62
N ASN A 594 -10.69 49.61 -38.67
CA ASN A 594 -9.83 50.53 -39.43
C ASN A 594 -8.79 51.34 -38.63
N SER A 595 -8.43 50.89 -37.43
CA SER A 595 -7.42 51.56 -36.59
C SER A 595 -6.37 50.57 -36.06
N GLN A 596 -5.27 51.11 -35.53
CA GLN A 596 -4.30 50.36 -34.71
C GLN A 596 -4.62 50.49 -33.22
N CYS A 597 -5.90 50.70 -32.90
CA CYS A 597 -6.40 50.83 -31.55
C CYS A 597 -7.15 49.57 -31.12
N TYR A 598 -7.02 49.24 -29.84
CA TYR A 598 -7.64 48.10 -29.21
C TYR A 598 -8.41 48.57 -27.98
N ASN A 599 -9.63 48.09 -27.83
CA ASN A 599 -10.36 48.14 -26.57
C ASN A 599 -9.92 46.95 -25.72
N TRP A 600 -9.39 47.25 -24.55
CA TRP A 600 -9.08 46.29 -23.52
C TRP A 600 -10.19 46.36 -22.49
N THR A 601 -10.90 45.27 -22.27
CA THR A 601 -12.02 45.22 -21.35
C THR A 601 -11.78 44.13 -20.32
N LEU A 602 -11.99 44.45 -19.05
CA LEU A 602 -11.97 43.50 -17.94
C LEU A 602 -13.38 43.44 -17.37
N LEU A 603 -14.00 42.26 -17.47
CA LEU A 603 -15.37 42.02 -17.00
C LEU A 603 -15.32 41.22 -15.70
N LEU A 604 -15.62 41.85 -14.56
CA LEU A 604 -15.64 41.18 -13.25
C LEU A 604 -16.97 40.45 -13.03
N GLY A 605 -18.07 41.06 -13.45
CA GLY A 605 -19.41 40.51 -13.21
C GLY A 605 -19.83 40.57 -11.74
N ASN A 606 -20.96 39.95 -11.38
CA ASN A 606 -21.39 39.90 -9.97
C ASN A 606 -20.51 39.00 -9.11
N ARG A 607 -19.89 38.00 -9.74
CA ARG A 607 -19.01 37.04 -9.04
C ARG A 607 -17.74 37.70 -8.48
N TRP A 608 -17.18 38.69 -9.17
CA TRP A 608 -15.89 39.30 -8.82
C TRP A 608 -16.00 40.79 -8.53
N LYS A 609 -17.21 41.31 -8.28
CA LYS A 609 -17.46 42.69 -7.88
C LYS A 609 -16.81 42.98 -6.54
N THR A 610 -16.29 44.20 -6.37
CA THR A 610 -15.56 44.58 -5.16
C THR A 610 -15.63 46.09 -4.91
N PHE A 611 -15.33 46.50 -3.68
CA PHE A 611 -15.29 47.92 -3.32
C PHE A 611 -14.09 48.63 -3.94
N PHE A 612 -14.28 49.88 -4.35
CA PHE A 612 -13.19 50.75 -4.79
C PHE A 612 -13.42 52.22 -4.44
N GLU A 613 -12.33 52.90 -4.12
CA GLU A 613 -12.21 54.35 -4.06
C GLU A 613 -11.14 54.81 -5.05
N THR A 614 -10.01 54.09 -5.13
CA THR A 614 -8.96 54.35 -6.11
C THR A 614 -8.52 53.08 -6.80
N VAL A 615 -8.40 53.13 -8.12
CA VAL A 615 -7.81 52.06 -8.93
C VAL A 615 -6.47 52.54 -9.47
N HIS A 616 -5.37 51.96 -8.99
CA HIS A 616 -4.03 52.22 -9.51
C HIS A 616 -3.71 51.23 -10.62
N ILE A 617 -3.21 51.74 -11.74
CA ILE A 617 -2.87 50.96 -12.92
C ILE A 617 -1.38 51.16 -13.20
N TYR A 618 -0.64 50.05 -13.17
CA TYR A 618 0.76 50.01 -13.53
C TYR A 618 0.92 49.36 -14.89
N LEU A 619 1.49 50.11 -15.81
CA LEU A 619 1.86 49.63 -17.12
C LEU A 619 3.33 49.22 -17.13
N ARG A 620 3.59 48.02 -17.63
CA ARG A 620 4.92 47.54 -18.04
C ARG A 620 4.80 46.98 -19.44
N SER A 621 5.79 47.21 -20.30
CA SER A 621 5.84 46.52 -21.60
C SER A 621 6.96 45.48 -21.60
N ARG A 622 6.74 44.36 -22.29
CA ARG A 622 7.82 43.42 -22.64
C ARG A 622 8.11 43.58 -24.12
N THR A 623 9.33 43.93 -24.47
CA THR A 623 9.84 43.84 -25.84
C THR A 623 10.12 42.37 -26.16
N ARG A 624 9.51 41.83 -27.22
CA ARG A 624 10.00 40.60 -27.86
C ARG A 624 11.17 40.94 -28.78
N LEU A 625 12.28 41.41 -28.22
CA LEU A 625 13.51 41.66 -28.97
C LEU A 625 14.71 41.08 -28.19
N PRO A 626 15.56 40.26 -28.83
CA PRO A 626 16.75 39.72 -28.20
C PRO A 626 17.80 40.82 -28.05
N THR A 627 18.25 41.01 -26.80
CA THR A 627 19.55 41.61 -26.43
C THR A 627 20.02 42.83 -27.24
N LEU A 628 19.64 44.04 -26.82
CA LEU A 628 20.44 45.24 -27.15
C LEU A 628 20.80 45.99 -25.85
N ARG A 629 22.11 46.02 -25.59
CA ARG A 629 22.79 46.76 -24.52
C ARG A 629 22.86 48.26 -24.88
N ASN A 630 22.73 49.09 -23.85
CA ASN A 630 23.28 50.45 -23.70
C ASN A 630 22.96 51.49 -24.78
N GLU A 631 21.88 52.26 -24.57
CA GLU A 631 21.86 53.67 -24.99
C GLU A 631 21.30 54.54 -23.84
N THR A 632 22.25 55.13 -23.11
CA THR A 632 22.04 56.29 -22.25
C THR A 632 22.01 57.54 -23.12
N GLY A 633 20.87 58.23 -23.19
CA GLY A 633 20.75 59.49 -23.94
C GLY A 633 19.37 60.11 -23.80
N GLN A 634 19.21 60.98 -22.80
CA GLN A 634 18.03 61.80 -22.56
C GLN A 634 18.02 62.98 -23.55
N GLY A 635 17.01 63.03 -24.42
CA GLY A 635 16.70 64.18 -25.26
C GLY A 635 15.30 64.02 -25.87
N PRO A 636 14.56 65.11 -26.15
CA PRO A 636 13.25 65.02 -26.77
C PRO A 636 13.43 64.41 -28.17
N VAL A 637 12.90 63.20 -28.35
CA VAL A 637 12.99 62.47 -29.62
C VAL A 637 12.19 63.24 -30.65
N ASP A 638 12.87 63.75 -31.68
CA ASP A 638 12.20 64.27 -32.87
C ASP A 638 11.38 63.13 -33.47
N LEU A 639 10.06 63.27 -33.35
CA LEU A 639 9.11 62.27 -33.78
C LEU A 639 9.09 62.16 -35.31
N SER A 640 9.75 63.01 -36.09
CA SER A 640 9.74 62.92 -37.57
C SER A 640 10.20 61.56 -38.13
N ASP A 641 11.03 60.81 -37.40
CA ASP A 641 11.59 59.52 -37.82
C ASP A 641 10.65 58.31 -37.50
N PRO A 642 10.06 57.64 -38.50
CA PRO A 642 9.14 56.52 -38.30
C PRO A 642 9.78 55.29 -37.64
N SER A 643 11.10 55.12 -37.74
CA SER A 643 11.83 54.00 -37.10
C SER A 643 11.81 54.12 -35.56
N LYS A 644 11.95 55.34 -35.04
CA LYS A 644 11.94 55.64 -33.60
C LYS A 644 10.55 55.56 -32.97
N ARG A 645 9.48 55.56 -33.77
CA ARG A 645 8.07 55.49 -33.30
C ARG A 645 7.57 54.08 -33.00
N GLN A 646 8.30 53.03 -33.37
CA GLN A 646 7.78 51.65 -33.37
C GLN A 646 7.30 51.14 -31.99
N PHE A 647 7.79 51.73 -30.89
CA PHE A 647 7.45 51.32 -29.54
C PHE A 647 6.45 52.24 -28.81
N TYR A 648 6.00 53.34 -29.42
CA TYR A 648 5.10 54.28 -28.73
C TYR A 648 3.65 53.79 -28.70
N ILE A 649 2.98 54.03 -27.58
CA ILE A 649 1.55 53.77 -27.42
C ILE A 649 0.83 55.03 -26.95
N LYS A 650 -0.46 55.12 -27.25
CA LYS A 650 -1.36 56.17 -26.79
C LYS A 650 -2.52 55.52 -26.04
N ILE A 651 -2.79 55.98 -24.83
CA ILE A 651 -4.01 55.61 -24.09
C ILE A 651 -4.99 56.75 -24.29
N SER A 652 -6.04 56.49 -25.06
CA SER A 652 -7.07 57.50 -25.36
C SER A 652 -8.04 57.66 -24.21
N ASP A 653 -8.40 56.55 -23.55
CA ASP A 653 -9.44 56.56 -22.54
C ASP A 653 -9.24 55.41 -21.56
N VAL A 654 -9.63 55.63 -20.30
CA VAL A 654 -9.59 54.64 -19.21
C VAL A 654 -10.84 54.84 -18.37
N GLN A 655 -11.70 53.84 -18.31
CA GLN A 655 -12.98 53.92 -17.63
C GLN A 655 -13.14 52.77 -16.62
N VAL A 656 -13.86 53.06 -15.54
CA VAL A 656 -14.30 52.08 -14.54
C VAL A 656 -15.81 52.01 -14.60
N PHE A 657 -16.34 50.80 -14.63
CA PHE A 657 -17.76 50.51 -14.58
C PHE A 657 -18.13 49.96 -13.22
N GLY A 658 -19.27 50.38 -12.71
CA GLY A 658 -19.63 50.20 -11.32
C GLY A 658 -20.98 50.80 -10.97
N TYR A 659 -21.28 50.79 -9.68
CA TYR A 659 -22.44 51.45 -9.12
C TYR A 659 -22.15 51.90 -7.68
N SER A 660 -23.05 52.72 -7.13
CA SER A 660 -22.92 53.25 -5.79
C SER A 660 -23.98 52.64 -4.88
N LEU A 661 -23.55 52.10 -3.74
CA LEU A 661 -24.42 51.59 -2.69
C LEU A 661 -24.67 52.68 -1.66
N ARG A 662 -25.89 52.75 -1.13
CA ARG A 662 -26.18 53.59 0.04
C ARG A 662 -25.47 52.99 1.27
N PHE A 663 -24.84 53.86 2.04
CA PHE A 663 -24.09 53.53 3.24
C PHE A 663 -24.47 54.47 4.37
N ASN A 664 -25.02 53.93 5.45
CA ASN A 664 -25.40 54.70 6.63
C ASN A 664 -24.30 54.62 7.70
N ALA A 665 -23.38 55.59 7.66
CA ALA A 665 -22.27 55.66 8.59
C ALA A 665 -22.72 55.81 10.06
N ASP A 666 -23.82 56.53 10.32
CA ASP A 666 -24.28 56.82 11.68
C ASP A 666 -24.94 55.60 12.34
N LEU A 667 -25.74 54.84 11.59
CA LEU A 667 -26.27 53.56 12.06
C LEU A 667 -25.14 52.58 12.37
N LEU A 668 -24.16 52.44 11.47
CA LEU A 668 -23.04 51.54 11.69
C LEU A 668 -22.17 51.98 12.87
N ARG A 669 -21.96 53.29 13.05
CA ARG A 669 -21.27 53.84 14.23
C ARG A 669 -22.00 53.47 15.52
N SER A 670 -23.32 53.57 15.53
CA SER A 670 -24.15 53.23 16.69
C SER A 670 -24.06 51.73 17.04
N ALA A 671 -24.10 50.86 16.04
CA ALA A 671 -23.92 49.42 16.23
C ALA A 671 -22.51 49.08 16.75
N VAL A 672 -21.47 49.70 16.18
CA VAL A 672 -20.08 49.57 16.65
C VAL A 672 -19.93 50.01 18.11
N GLN A 673 -20.57 51.12 18.51
CA GLN A 673 -20.55 51.59 19.90
C GLN A 673 -21.21 50.58 20.84
N GLN A 674 -22.33 49.97 20.45
CA GLN A 674 -22.99 48.91 21.23
C GLN A 674 -22.11 47.66 21.37
N VAL A 675 -21.41 47.25 20.30
CA VAL A 675 -20.43 46.14 20.36
C VAL A 675 -19.29 46.48 21.32
N ASN A 676 -18.74 47.68 21.24
CA ASN A 676 -17.64 48.11 22.11
C ASN A 676 -18.06 48.23 23.58
N GLN A 677 -19.28 48.72 23.86
CA GLN A 677 -19.85 48.74 25.21
C GLN A 677 -20.01 47.33 25.77
N SER A 678 -20.55 46.41 24.96
CA SER A 678 -20.71 44.99 25.32
C SER A 678 -19.36 44.33 25.65
N TYR A 679 -18.31 44.66 24.87
CA TYR A 679 -16.94 44.21 25.10
C TYR A 679 -16.39 44.68 26.45
N THR A 680 -16.55 45.98 26.76
CA THR A 680 -16.03 46.55 28.02
C THR A 680 -16.76 46.04 29.27
N GLN A 681 -18.02 45.64 29.16
CA GLN A 681 -18.83 45.30 30.34
C GLN A 681 -18.77 43.83 30.75
N GLY A 682 -18.05 42.96 30.03
CA GLY A 682 -17.71 41.57 30.42
C GLY A 682 -18.88 40.61 30.63
N GLY A 683 -19.84 40.95 31.50
CA GLY A 683 -21.03 40.18 31.85
C GLY A 683 -22.30 40.51 31.06
N GLN A 684 -22.37 41.65 30.35
CA GLN A 684 -23.53 41.99 29.49
C GLN A 684 -23.42 41.45 28.05
N PHE A 685 -22.39 40.64 27.75
CA PHE A 685 -22.16 40.06 26.42
C PHE A 685 -23.38 39.30 25.84
N TYR A 686 -24.28 38.82 26.71
CA TYR A 686 -25.47 38.06 26.33
C TYR A 686 -26.65 38.91 25.82
N SER A 687 -26.80 40.18 26.25
CA SER A 687 -27.96 41.02 25.91
C SER A 687 -27.89 41.64 24.51
N SER A 688 -26.72 41.63 23.87
CA SER A 688 -26.48 42.24 22.55
C SER A 688 -26.43 41.23 21.39
N SER A 689 -27.00 40.02 21.56
CA SER A 689 -26.89 38.93 20.58
C SER A 689 -27.34 39.31 19.17
N SER A 690 -28.40 40.11 19.04
CA SER A 690 -28.92 40.57 17.75
C SER A 690 -27.95 41.51 17.02
N VAL A 691 -27.30 42.42 17.75
CA VAL A 691 -26.32 43.38 17.20
C VAL A 691 -25.02 42.67 16.85
N MET A 692 -24.57 41.73 17.68
CA MET A 692 -23.39 40.90 17.38
C MET A 692 -23.61 40.05 16.12
N LEU A 693 -24.76 39.38 16.00
CA LEU A 693 -25.10 38.60 14.81
C LEU A 693 -25.20 39.50 13.56
N LEU A 694 -25.82 40.67 13.68
CA LEU A 694 -25.90 41.65 12.60
C LEU A 694 -24.53 42.15 12.15
N MET A 695 -23.64 42.46 13.09
CA MET A 695 -22.28 42.91 12.80
C MET A 695 -21.42 41.79 12.20
N LEU A 696 -21.63 40.53 12.63
CA LEU A 696 -21.00 39.36 12.02
C LEU A 696 -21.48 39.16 10.57
N ASP A 697 -22.79 39.31 10.30
CA ASP A 697 -23.36 39.24 8.96
C ASP A 697 -22.80 40.35 8.05
N ILE A 698 -22.78 41.59 8.52
CA ILE A 698 -22.19 42.73 7.79
C ILE A 698 -20.70 42.47 7.50
N ARG A 699 -19.93 41.98 8.49
CA ARG A 699 -18.51 41.63 8.33
C ARG A 699 -18.30 40.56 7.26
N ASP A 700 -19.09 39.49 7.29
CA ASP A 700 -19.01 38.40 6.33
C ASP A 700 -19.39 38.86 4.92
N ARG A 701 -20.51 39.60 4.77
CA ARG A 701 -20.93 40.17 3.47
C ARG A 701 -19.88 41.08 2.86
N ILE A 702 -19.25 41.95 3.65
CA ILE A 702 -18.18 42.84 3.18
C ILE A 702 -16.93 42.06 2.79
N ASN A 703 -16.50 41.12 3.65
CA ASN A 703 -15.26 40.38 3.40
C ASN A 703 -15.41 39.42 2.22
N ARG A 704 -16.62 38.90 1.93
CA ARG A 704 -16.91 38.11 0.71
C ARG A 704 -16.65 38.87 -0.60
N LEU A 705 -16.66 40.20 -0.59
CA LEU A 705 -16.32 41.06 -1.73
C LEU A 705 -14.80 41.28 -1.90
N ALA A 706 -13.98 40.68 -1.03
CA ALA A 706 -12.53 40.63 -1.20
C ALA A 706 -12.12 39.71 -2.37
N PRO A 707 -10.97 39.95 -3.00
CA PRO A 707 -10.47 39.08 -4.06
C PRO A 707 -10.27 37.63 -3.61
N PRO A 708 -10.33 36.67 -4.56
CA PRO A 708 -9.95 35.31 -4.27
C PRO A 708 -8.47 35.23 -3.89
N VAL A 709 -8.17 34.43 -2.87
CA VAL A 709 -6.81 34.14 -2.42
C VAL A 709 -6.46 32.69 -2.73
N ALA A 710 -5.17 32.39 -2.83
CA ALA A 710 -4.70 31.03 -3.05
C ALA A 710 -5.22 30.07 -1.95
N PRO A 711 -5.46 28.78 -2.26
CA PRO A 711 -5.90 27.80 -1.27
C PRO A 711 -5.02 27.82 -0.02
N GLY A 712 -5.64 27.96 1.15
CA GLY A 712 -4.95 28.03 2.44
C GLY A 712 -4.47 29.42 2.86
N LYS A 713 -4.62 30.47 2.02
CA LYS A 713 -4.37 31.85 2.44
C LYS A 713 -5.64 32.49 3.04
N PRO A 714 -5.50 33.36 4.05
CA PRO A 714 -6.61 34.08 4.64
C PRO A 714 -7.17 35.15 3.69
N GLN A 715 -8.49 35.37 3.72
CA GLN A 715 -9.18 36.41 2.94
C GLN A 715 -8.87 37.81 3.48
N LEU A 716 -8.84 38.85 2.65
CA LEU A 716 -8.57 40.22 3.11
C LEU A 716 -9.70 40.76 3.97
N ASP A 717 -9.35 41.42 5.07
CA ASP A 717 -10.30 42.07 5.98
C ASP A 717 -10.70 43.47 5.49
N LEU A 718 -11.64 43.51 4.54
CA LEU A 718 -12.22 44.76 4.03
C LEU A 718 -13.09 45.45 5.08
N PHE A 719 -13.70 44.69 5.99
CA PHE A 719 -14.54 45.22 7.06
C PHE A 719 -13.76 46.17 7.96
N SER A 720 -12.59 45.75 8.46
CA SER A 720 -11.71 46.63 9.25
C SER A 720 -11.27 47.89 8.50
N CYS A 721 -10.95 47.76 7.20
CA CYS A 721 -10.63 48.90 6.36
C CYS A 721 -11.80 49.89 6.25
N MET A 722 -13.03 49.38 6.10
CA MET A 722 -14.22 50.21 6.05
C MET A 722 -14.43 50.94 7.38
N LEU A 723 -14.29 50.25 8.52
CA LEU A 723 -14.37 50.87 9.85
C LEU A 723 -13.33 51.99 10.02
N LYS A 724 -12.10 51.75 9.59
CA LYS A 724 -11.01 52.74 9.67
C LYS A 724 -11.31 53.99 8.85
N HIS A 725 -11.68 53.83 7.57
CA HIS A 725 -11.76 54.95 6.64
C HIS A 725 -13.12 55.63 6.60
N ARG A 726 -14.22 54.86 6.67
CA ARG A 726 -15.58 55.41 6.58
C ARG A 726 -16.12 55.85 7.93
N LEU A 727 -15.81 55.13 9.00
CA LEU A 727 -16.24 55.51 10.35
C LEU A 727 -15.22 56.35 11.11
N LYS A 728 -13.97 56.44 10.61
CA LYS A 728 -12.84 57.14 11.22
C LYS A 728 -12.46 56.59 12.60
N LEU A 729 -12.60 55.27 12.79
CA LEU A 729 -12.20 54.61 14.03
C LEU A 729 -10.68 54.50 14.13
N THR A 730 -10.18 54.59 15.36
CA THR A 730 -8.78 54.33 15.68
C THR A 730 -8.47 52.84 15.61
N ASN A 731 -7.19 52.49 15.40
CA ASN A 731 -6.76 51.08 15.40
C ASN A 731 -7.15 50.35 16.70
N SER A 732 -7.15 51.05 17.84
CA SER A 732 -7.55 50.48 19.13
C SER A 732 -9.04 50.12 19.20
N GLU A 733 -9.90 50.93 18.58
CA GLU A 733 -11.34 50.66 18.51
C GLU A 733 -11.62 49.50 17.56
N ILE A 734 -10.95 49.47 16.41
CA ILE A 734 -11.09 48.38 15.43
C ILE A 734 -10.68 47.03 16.04
N ILE A 735 -9.55 47.00 16.76
CA ILE A 735 -9.10 45.79 17.45
C ILE A 735 -10.14 45.31 18.47
N ARG A 736 -10.71 46.23 19.27
CA ARG A 736 -11.75 45.88 20.25
C ARG A 736 -13.01 45.32 19.59
N VAL A 737 -13.47 45.94 18.51
CA VAL A 737 -14.65 45.47 17.75
C VAL A 737 -14.40 44.09 17.18
N ASN A 738 -13.29 43.88 16.47
CA ASN A 738 -12.97 42.56 15.90
C ASN A 738 -12.84 41.50 16.98
N HIS A 739 -12.11 41.79 18.06
CA HIS A 739 -11.93 40.86 19.15
C HIS A 739 -13.26 40.50 19.83
N ALA A 740 -14.18 41.47 20.00
CA ALA A 740 -15.52 41.19 20.52
C ALA A 740 -16.33 40.28 19.60
N LEU A 741 -16.25 40.50 18.28
CA LEU A 741 -16.92 39.66 17.28
C LEU A 741 -16.31 38.26 17.21
N ASP A 742 -14.98 38.14 17.29
CA ASP A 742 -14.24 36.88 17.28
C ASP A 742 -14.52 36.05 18.54
N LEU A 743 -14.52 36.68 19.73
CA LEU A 743 -14.94 36.03 20.97
C LEU A 743 -16.39 35.55 20.89
N TYR A 744 -17.30 36.38 20.38
CA TYR A 744 -18.70 35.97 20.21
C TYR A 744 -18.81 34.78 19.23
N ASN A 745 -18.05 34.81 18.14
CA ASN A 745 -18.04 33.75 17.13
C ASN A 745 -17.48 32.42 17.68
N THR A 746 -16.38 32.50 18.43
CA THR A 746 -15.68 31.32 18.98
C THR A 746 -16.32 30.78 20.25
N GLU A 747 -16.65 31.63 21.23
CA GLU A 747 -17.18 31.21 22.53
C GLU A 747 -18.68 30.94 22.49
N ILE A 748 -19.45 31.79 21.79
CA ILE A 748 -20.92 31.70 21.77
C ILE A 748 -21.40 30.85 20.61
N LEU A 749 -20.97 31.16 19.38
CA LEU A 749 -21.42 30.43 18.19
C LEU A 749 -20.67 29.12 17.95
N LYS A 750 -19.51 28.93 18.61
CA LYS A 750 -18.61 27.78 18.42
C LYS A 750 -18.24 27.57 16.96
N GLN A 751 -18.10 28.67 16.22
CA GLN A 751 -17.62 28.64 14.84
C GLN A 751 -16.10 28.77 14.83
N SER A 752 -15.47 28.14 13.83
CA SER A 752 -14.05 28.38 13.57
C SER A 752 -13.88 29.78 12.99
N ASP A 753 -13.04 30.62 13.60
CA ASP A 753 -12.70 31.91 13.01
C ASP A 753 -12.05 31.70 11.64
N GLN A 754 -12.66 32.30 10.62
CA GLN A 754 -11.99 32.46 9.34
C GLN A 754 -10.91 33.51 9.56
N MET A 755 -9.66 33.08 9.73
CA MET A 755 -8.54 34.02 9.80
C MET A 755 -8.59 34.92 8.55
N THR A 756 -8.69 36.22 8.78
CA THR A 756 -8.57 37.23 7.73
C THR A 756 -7.17 37.83 7.76
N ALA A 757 -6.70 38.29 6.60
CA ALA A 757 -5.44 39.00 6.46
C ALA A 757 -5.70 40.50 6.60
N LYS A 758 -4.92 41.17 7.44
CA LYS A 758 -4.97 42.63 7.56
C LYS A 758 -4.57 43.28 6.23
N LEU A 759 -5.45 44.14 5.72
CA LEU A 759 -5.17 45.05 4.60
C LEU A 759 -4.91 46.47 5.11
N CYS A 760 -5.69 46.88 6.12
CA CYS A 760 -5.54 48.08 6.93
C CYS A 760 -5.33 47.68 8.40
#